data_AF-A0A5C5YVU5-F1
#
_entry.id   AF-A0A5C5YVU5-F1
#
_cell.length_a   1.000
_cell.length_b   1.000
_cell.length_c   1.000
_cell.angle_alpha   90.00
_cell.angle_beta   90.00
_cell.angle_gamma   90.00
#
_symmetry.space_group_name_H-M   'P 1'
#
loop_
_entity.id
_entity.type
_entity.pdbx_description
1 polymer ?
#
loop_
_entity_poly.entity_id
_entity_poly.type
_entity_poly.pdbx_seq_one_letter_code
_entity_poly.pdbx_strand_id
1 'polypeptide(L)'
;MKIFLVGFAMALLTVSSIDAAEPPNIVLFFIDDMGYGDIGPFGNQVNKTPNLDQMAREGNVLRQFYVANTACTPSRSALMTGTYASRIGMDGDVCFPAEERGLNPTEITIAEMLKAEGYATGCFGKWHLGDQTEFMPLAQGFDEYFGIPYSNDMWPGNLKGHRHFKQPYTPLPVLHQDKVVAYVSDGADQSLLCQVVTDYTVKFIDDHKDEPFFCYVPHAYVHHPRFARPEILRKAGGDVNRANVEEVDTGVGRVLDKIRDLKLDQQTLVIFTSDNGGAGGMSMGPLRGGKGGPKYEGHMREPTITWWPGRIPAGIESNGIGVTTDLLPSLARLVGGDVPTDRKIDGKDALDILLGKPGAKSPHHLHFYEVDGIRRGPWKLVRIGNKTELYNLDTDLGERNNVAKQNPKISHELSELLDVHVATIIADTRPAGFVKPGTAKPLLSEPGELPKLRDFMGLPETTAIGAPRKKAESKNNGKAKKKPKAMLDAARNRKPNFVLILADDQGWNGWSTAMDPRIPDSKSDFYRTPNLDRRVSGGMRFSRGYAPAPVCSPTRHSIQFGVSPAKTRITHNSPTPKQHCAPKVSLANLSKKASPDYTTAHFGNKWHVSAAPMACGYDQSDGATGNRDGDTSNDPNDPKRVYDVTERSVSFMEQAVSQGQPFFLQVSHDADHLTFKSSVGMPEKFADIPVGKRHHDRKCAGMNGDLDQGVGSILDAIDRLAITDRTYVFYFADIRSDQSNDKLHGIARRKAWPRSYSKGFVPEGGVRVPFVVCGPGVQPGAVSRTPVIAYELLPTCMELINPEIPLPNVVEGGSMLSVLYNRGEGLVKRPNDCMVFHYPTGVWPAQSSLVQGDWKLVKSWAFDRVKLFNLA
;
A
#
# COMPACT_ATOMS: atom_id res chain seq x y z
N MET A 1 -93.95 39.25 36.69
CA MET A 1 -93.50 39.42 35.30
C MET A 1 -91.98 39.58 35.31
N LYS A 2 -91.26 38.62 34.71
CA LYS A 2 -89.81 38.53 34.42
C LYS A 2 -88.82 38.59 35.62
N ILE A 3 -88.32 37.40 35.95
CA ILE A 3 -87.15 37.13 36.81
C ILE A 3 -85.88 37.29 35.97
N PHE A 4 -84.91 38.07 36.45
CA PHE A 4 -83.55 38.14 35.91
C PHE A 4 -82.73 36.99 36.51
N LEU A 5 -82.23 36.07 35.67
CA LEU A 5 -81.27 35.05 36.07
C LEU A 5 -79.86 35.46 35.61
N VAL A 6 -78.95 35.52 36.57
CA VAL A 6 -77.51 35.70 36.40
C VAL A 6 -76.92 34.41 35.84
N GLY A 7 -76.35 34.46 34.63
CA GLY A 7 -75.63 33.36 34.00
C GLY A 7 -74.13 33.46 34.27
N PHE A 8 -73.60 32.51 35.04
CA PHE A 8 -72.18 32.33 35.33
C PHE A 8 -71.48 31.75 34.09
N ALA A 9 -70.57 32.51 33.47
CA ALA A 9 -69.76 32.04 32.34
C ALA A 9 -68.58 31.21 32.87
N MET A 10 -68.66 29.89 32.67
CA MET A 10 -67.56 28.96 32.95
C MET A 10 -66.62 28.95 31.74
N ALA A 11 -65.46 29.60 31.87
CA ALA A 11 -64.38 29.53 30.88
C ALA A 11 -63.72 28.14 30.98
N LEU A 12 -63.98 27.26 30.01
CA LEU A 12 -63.19 26.05 29.80
C LEU A 12 -61.80 26.45 29.30
N LEU A 13 -60.83 26.44 30.22
CA LEU A 13 -59.41 26.41 29.90
C LEU A 13 -59.12 25.07 29.21
N THR A 14 -58.97 25.10 27.89
CA THR A 14 -58.29 24.03 27.16
C THR A 14 -56.83 24.04 27.61
N VAL A 15 -56.49 23.12 28.52
CA VAL A 15 -55.10 22.78 28.80
C VAL A 15 -54.58 22.12 27.53
N SER A 16 -53.90 22.89 26.69
CA SER A 16 -53.04 22.31 25.66
C SER A 16 -51.98 21.52 26.41
N SER A 17 -52.10 20.19 26.40
CA SER A 17 -51.02 19.29 26.77
C SER A 17 -49.80 19.74 25.97
N ILE A 18 -48.79 20.25 26.66
CA ILE A 18 -47.46 20.38 26.08
C ILE A 18 -47.04 18.94 25.81
N ASP A 19 -47.06 18.54 24.54
CA ASP A 19 -46.43 17.28 24.12
C ASP A 19 -45.00 17.33 24.65
N ALA A 20 -44.69 16.41 25.57
CA ALA A 20 -43.30 16.11 25.88
C ALA A 20 -42.68 15.68 24.55
N ALA A 21 -41.68 16.42 24.08
CA ALA A 21 -41.07 16.17 22.78
C ALA A 21 -40.65 14.69 22.73
N GLU A 22 -41.20 13.93 21.78
CA GLU A 22 -40.93 12.51 21.63
C GLU A 22 -39.41 12.27 21.57
N PRO A 23 -38.91 11.23 22.26
CA PRO A 23 -37.49 10.89 22.25
C PRO A 23 -37.02 10.62 20.81
N PRO A 24 -35.85 11.14 20.41
CA PRO A 24 -35.40 11.03 19.03
C PRO A 24 -34.83 9.65 18.72
N ASN A 25 -34.93 9.22 17.46
CA ASN A 25 -34.16 8.09 16.96
C ASN A 25 -32.68 8.46 16.82
N ILE A 26 -31.80 7.48 16.94
CA ILE A 26 -30.35 7.66 16.85
C ILE A 26 -29.77 6.63 15.89
N VAL A 27 -29.08 7.08 14.85
CA VAL A 27 -28.32 6.23 13.93
C VAL A 27 -26.85 6.61 13.96
N LEU A 28 -25.97 5.67 14.29
CA LEU A 28 -24.53 5.88 14.37
C LEU A 28 -23.79 4.98 13.36
N PHE A 29 -23.31 5.58 12.27
CA PHE A 29 -22.36 4.93 11.37
C PHE A 29 -20.94 5.04 11.91
N PHE A 30 -20.26 3.90 12.01
CA PHE A 30 -18.89 3.82 12.54
C PHE A 30 -18.00 2.97 11.62
N ILE A 31 -17.36 3.64 10.67
CA ILE A 31 -16.66 2.97 9.57
C ILE A 31 -15.24 2.53 9.99
N ASP A 32 -14.84 1.34 9.56
CA ASP A 32 -13.53 0.78 9.86
C ASP A 32 -12.47 1.25 8.84
N ASP A 33 -11.41 1.90 9.32
CA ASP A 33 -10.28 2.41 8.52
C ASP A 33 -10.61 3.44 7.43
N MET A 34 -11.69 4.21 7.58
CA MET A 34 -11.92 5.37 6.70
C MET A 34 -11.02 6.53 7.13
N GLY A 35 -10.30 7.12 6.18
CA GLY A 35 -9.43 8.26 6.43
C GLY A 35 -10.17 9.59 6.40
N TYR A 36 -9.66 10.56 7.18
CA TYR A 36 -10.21 11.92 7.28
C TYR A 36 -10.44 12.59 5.92
N GLY A 37 -9.57 12.35 4.94
CA GLY A 37 -9.66 12.93 3.60
C GLY A 37 -10.25 12.00 2.56
N ASP A 38 -11.03 10.98 2.93
CA ASP A 38 -11.64 10.04 1.97
C ASP A 38 -12.98 10.51 1.39
N ILE A 39 -13.67 11.44 2.06
CA ILE A 39 -15.02 11.88 1.67
C ILE A 39 -15.03 13.35 1.24
N GLY A 40 -15.97 13.70 0.37
CA GLY A 40 -16.11 15.04 -0.22
C GLY A 40 -16.16 16.18 0.80
N PRO A 41 -16.92 16.10 1.90
CA PRO A 41 -17.04 17.19 2.88
C PRO A 41 -15.72 17.52 3.58
N PHE A 42 -14.74 16.62 3.53
CA PHE A 42 -13.42 16.76 4.14
C PHE A 42 -12.29 16.95 3.11
N GLY A 43 -12.66 17.32 1.87
CA GLY A 43 -11.72 17.79 0.84
C GLY A 43 -11.30 16.72 -0.17
N ASN A 44 -11.94 15.56 -0.19
CA ASN A 44 -11.69 14.57 -1.24
C ASN A 44 -12.28 15.04 -2.58
N GLN A 45 -11.52 14.93 -3.67
CA GLN A 45 -11.96 15.30 -5.03
C GLN A 45 -12.03 14.10 -5.99
N VAL A 46 -11.69 12.91 -5.50
CA VAL A 46 -11.56 11.68 -6.31
C VAL A 46 -12.74 10.74 -6.08
N ASN A 47 -13.03 10.44 -4.82
CA ASN A 47 -14.14 9.60 -4.38
C ASN A 47 -15.44 10.41 -4.51
N LYS A 48 -16.48 9.81 -5.09
CA LYS A 48 -17.79 10.45 -5.22
C LYS A 48 -18.69 10.01 -4.08
N THR A 49 -18.90 10.90 -3.12
CA THR A 49 -19.74 10.65 -1.94
C THR A 49 -20.96 11.56 -1.90
N PRO A 50 -21.85 11.53 -2.91
CA PRO A 50 -22.94 12.49 -3.03
C PRO A 50 -23.93 12.46 -1.85
N ASN A 51 -24.13 11.30 -1.21
CA ASN A 51 -25.05 11.17 -0.09
C ASN A 51 -24.45 11.78 1.18
N LEU A 52 -23.17 11.55 1.45
CA LEU A 52 -22.44 12.21 2.54
C LEU A 52 -22.27 13.71 2.26
N ASP A 53 -22.08 14.11 1.00
CA ASP A 53 -22.06 15.52 0.60
C ASP A 53 -23.42 16.18 0.88
N GLN A 54 -24.52 15.46 0.63
CA GLN A 54 -25.87 15.93 0.96
C GLN A 54 -26.10 16.00 2.47
N MET A 55 -25.74 14.95 3.21
CA MET A 55 -25.81 14.91 4.67
C MET A 55 -25.05 16.09 5.29
N ALA A 56 -23.87 16.43 4.77
CA ALA A 56 -23.10 17.59 5.20
C ALA A 56 -23.78 18.92 4.86
N ARG A 57 -24.37 19.07 3.66
CA ARG A 57 -25.11 20.28 3.28
C ARG A 57 -26.37 20.50 4.11
N GLU A 58 -27.01 19.42 4.55
CA GLU A 58 -28.23 19.46 5.34
C GLU A 58 -27.98 19.45 6.85
N GLY A 59 -26.73 19.23 7.26
CA GLY A 59 -26.35 19.06 8.67
C GLY A 59 -25.12 19.86 9.06
N ASN A 60 -24.31 19.27 9.93
CA ASN A 60 -23.14 19.88 10.54
C ASN A 60 -21.89 19.03 10.29
N VAL A 61 -20.83 19.67 9.79
CA VAL A 61 -19.51 19.05 9.61
C VAL A 61 -18.63 19.36 10.80
N LEU A 62 -18.21 18.33 11.54
CA LEU A 62 -17.31 18.49 12.68
C LEU A 62 -15.87 18.37 12.20
N ARG A 63 -15.17 19.50 12.15
CA ARG A 63 -13.76 19.54 11.70
C ARG A 63 -12.82 18.93 12.72
N GLN A 64 -13.17 18.92 14.01
CA GLN A 64 -12.28 18.51 15.11
C GLN A 64 -12.92 17.42 15.97
N PHE A 65 -13.26 16.29 15.35
CA PHE A 65 -13.79 15.13 16.04
C PHE A 65 -12.75 14.01 16.10
N TYR A 66 -12.58 13.41 17.28
CA TYR A 66 -11.52 12.46 17.55
C TYR A 66 -12.04 11.12 18.07
N VAL A 67 -11.42 10.03 17.67
CA VAL A 67 -11.56 8.74 18.36
C VAL A 67 -10.62 8.68 19.56
N ALA A 68 -10.93 7.81 20.51
CA ALA A 68 -10.15 7.67 21.73
C ALA A 68 -8.89 6.79 21.60
N ASN A 69 -8.74 6.04 20.49
CA ASN A 69 -7.57 5.21 20.23
C ASN A 69 -7.32 5.02 18.72
N THR A 70 -6.14 4.53 18.35
CA THR A 70 -5.68 4.38 16.95
C THR A 70 -5.96 3.01 16.32
N ALA A 71 -6.66 2.14 17.05
CA ALA A 71 -7.01 0.79 16.64
C ALA A 71 -8.47 0.45 16.97
N CYS A 72 -9.05 -0.50 16.21
CA CYS A 72 -10.48 -0.79 16.20
C CYS A 72 -11.06 -1.17 17.58
N THR A 73 -10.60 -2.25 18.22
CA THR A 73 -11.17 -2.75 19.50
C THR A 73 -11.06 -1.69 20.60
N PRO A 74 -9.89 -1.09 20.88
CA PRO A 74 -9.80 0.01 21.85
C PRO A 74 -10.73 1.19 21.54
N SER A 75 -10.84 1.60 20.27
CA SER A 75 -11.70 2.72 19.88
C SER A 75 -13.19 2.40 20.06
N ARG A 76 -13.61 1.20 19.66
CA ARG A 76 -15.00 0.71 19.82
C ARG A 76 -15.37 0.54 21.28
N SER A 77 -14.47 0.03 22.12
CA SER A 77 -14.74 -0.11 23.56
C SER A 77 -14.90 1.26 24.22
N ALA A 78 -14.11 2.23 23.77
CA ALA A 78 -14.16 3.59 24.29
C ALA A 78 -15.40 4.36 23.84
N LEU A 79 -15.82 4.16 22.59
CA LEU A 79 -17.11 4.64 22.09
C LEU A 79 -18.25 4.07 22.93
N MET A 80 -18.30 2.76 23.13
CA MET A 80 -19.43 2.10 23.80
C MET A 80 -19.53 2.49 25.28
N THR A 81 -18.41 2.68 25.98
CA THR A 81 -18.40 2.90 27.44
C THR A 81 -18.13 4.34 27.86
N GLY A 82 -17.93 5.26 26.91
CA GLY A 82 -17.57 6.65 27.21
C GLY A 82 -16.23 6.82 27.93
N THR A 83 -15.34 5.82 27.86
CA THR A 83 -14.16 5.69 28.71
C THR A 83 -12.93 5.29 27.91
N TYR A 84 -11.71 5.74 28.26
CA TYR A 84 -10.50 5.30 27.52
C TYR A 84 -10.28 3.79 27.63
N ALA A 85 -9.83 3.16 26.55
CA ALA A 85 -9.58 1.71 26.51
C ALA A 85 -8.57 1.24 27.57
N SER A 86 -7.55 2.06 27.83
CA SER A 86 -6.54 1.83 28.87
C SER A 86 -7.10 1.87 30.30
N ARG A 87 -8.28 2.47 30.50
CA ARG A 87 -8.99 2.41 31.79
C ARG A 87 -9.77 1.12 31.97
N ILE A 88 -10.17 0.44 30.90
CA ILE A 88 -11.04 -0.74 30.96
C ILE A 88 -10.36 -2.03 30.47
N GLY A 89 -9.02 -2.02 30.37
CA GLY A 89 -8.22 -3.18 29.96
C GLY A 89 -8.43 -3.64 28.51
N MET A 90 -9.03 -2.78 27.67
CA MET A 90 -9.30 -3.05 26.27
C MET A 90 -8.24 -2.47 25.33
N ASP A 91 -7.14 -1.93 25.87
CA ASP A 91 -5.98 -1.42 25.15
C ASP A 91 -4.98 -2.53 24.77
N GLY A 92 -3.83 -2.13 24.22
CA GLY A 92 -2.71 -3.03 23.87
C GLY A 92 -2.86 -3.81 22.57
N ASP A 93 -4.01 -4.46 22.34
CA ASP A 93 -4.28 -5.21 21.10
C ASP A 93 -5.78 -5.32 20.79
N VAL A 94 -6.10 -5.82 19.59
CA VAL A 94 -7.48 -6.11 19.16
C VAL A 94 -7.96 -7.49 19.63
N CYS A 95 -9.27 -7.68 19.74
CA CYS A 95 -9.86 -8.99 20.05
C CYS A 95 -9.82 -9.91 18.83
N PHE A 96 -9.25 -11.09 19.00
CA PHE A 96 -9.13 -12.13 17.97
C PHE A 96 -10.23 -13.21 18.12
N PRO A 97 -10.42 -14.07 17.09
CA PRO A 97 -11.35 -15.18 17.17
C PRO A 97 -10.93 -16.18 18.25
N ALA A 98 -11.90 -16.69 19.01
CA ALA A 98 -11.68 -17.62 20.12
C ALA A 98 -10.75 -17.07 21.21
N GLU A 99 -10.71 -15.75 21.41
CA GLU A 99 -9.96 -15.13 22.49
C GLU A 99 -10.77 -15.17 23.80
N GLU A 100 -10.10 -15.40 24.92
CA GLU A 100 -10.75 -15.39 26.23
C GLU A 100 -11.20 -13.99 26.66
N ARG A 101 -10.58 -12.95 26.09
CA ARG A 101 -10.75 -11.54 26.44
C ARG A 101 -11.87 -10.88 25.63
N GLY A 102 -12.69 -10.07 26.30
CA GLY A 102 -13.67 -9.19 25.68
C GLY A 102 -14.01 -7.99 26.55
N LEU A 103 -14.95 -7.17 26.09
CA LEU A 103 -15.50 -6.07 26.88
C LEU A 103 -16.17 -6.67 28.12
N ASN A 104 -15.77 -6.17 29.30
CA ASN A 104 -16.28 -6.67 30.55
C ASN A 104 -17.81 -6.45 30.63
N PRO A 105 -18.64 -7.48 30.86
CA PRO A 105 -20.10 -7.35 30.98
C PRO A 105 -20.56 -6.48 32.15
N THR A 106 -19.65 -6.11 33.06
CA THR A 106 -19.96 -5.13 34.10
C THR A 106 -19.87 -3.69 33.61
N GLU A 107 -19.21 -3.42 32.47
CA GLU A 107 -19.22 -2.10 31.84
C GLU A 107 -20.63 -1.73 31.35
N ILE A 108 -21.00 -0.46 31.41
CA ILE A 108 -22.29 0.01 30.91
C ILE A 108 -22.06 0.65 29.55
N THR A 109 -22.68 0.09 28.54
CA THR A 109 -22.60 0.55 27.15
C THR A 109 -23.65 1.62 26.84
N ILE A 110 -23.45 2.36 25.74
CA ILE A 110 -24.47 3.27 25.18
C ILE A 110 -25.78 2.53 24.93
N ALA A 111 -25.72 1.28 24.44
CA ALA A 111 -26.92 0.50 24.14
C ALA A 111 -27.69 0.15 25.42
N GLU A 112 -27.02 -0.30 26.48
CA GLU A 112 -27.67 -0.58 27.77
C GLU A 112 -28.29 0.67 28.40
N MET A 113 -27.59 1.80 28.32
CA MET A 113 -28.08 3.08 28.80
C MET A 113 -29.33 3.54 28.02
N LEU A 114 -29.33 3.47 26.70
CA LEU A 114 -30.49 3.84 25.88
C LEU A 114 -31.66 2.87 26.04
N LYS A 115 -31.37 1.57 26.19
CA LYS A 115 -32.39 0.55 26.41
C LYS A 115 -33.11 0.74 27.75
N ALA A 116 -32.43 1.22 28.78
CA ALA A 116 -33.05 1.60 30.05
C ALA A 116 -34.08 2.73 29.89
N GLU A 117 -33.90 3.60 28.89
CA GLU A 117 -34.81 4.68 28.50
C GLU A 117 -35.89 4.24 27.49
N GLY A 118 -36.02 2.93 27.23
CA GLY A 118 -37.07 2.36 26.38
C GLY A 118 -36.76 2.34 24.89
N TYR A 119 -35.50 2.48 24.48
CA TYR A 119 -35.10 2.38 23.08
C TYR A 119 -35.03 0.93 22.62
N ALA A 120 -35.52 0.66 21.40
CA ALA A 120 -35.13 -0.51 20.64
C ALA A 120 -33.69 -0.37 20.16
N THR A 121 -32.85 -1.40 20.31
CA THR A 121 -31.41 -1.30 20.04
C THR A 121 -30.92 -2.32 19.02
N GLY A 122 -30.29 -1.86 17.95
CA GLY A 122 -29.79 -2.72 16.86
C GLY A 122 -28.32 -2.48 16.54
N CYS A 123 -27.56 -3.57 16.33
CA CYS A 123 -26.16 -3.54 15.92
C CYS A 123 -25.99 -4.26 14.56
N PHE A 124 -25.51 -3.55 13.54
CA PHE A 124 -25.40 -4.06 12.17
C PHE A 124 -23.99 -3.91 11.62
N GLY A 125 -23.21 -5.00 11.64
CA GLY A 125 -21.84 -5.05 11.12
C GLY A 125 -20.83 -5.68 12.07
N LYS A 126 -19.65 -5.05 12.19
CA LYS A 126 -18.50 -5.54 12.95
C LYS A 126 -18.58 -5.20 14.43
N TRP A 127 -18.57 -6.21 15.30
CA TRP A 127 -18.56 -5.99 16.75
C TRP A 127 -17.17 -5.70 17.30
N HIS A 128 -16.29 -6.71 17.33
CA HIS A 128 -14.88 -6.63 17.68
C HIS A 128 -14.56 -6.27 19.14
N LEU A 129 -15.47 -6.57 20.06
CA LEU A 129 -15.31 -6.42 21.52
C LEU A 129 -15.35 -7.76 22.28
N GLY A 130 -14.99 -8.85 21.59
CA GLY A 130 -15.05 -10.22 22.10
C GLY A 130 -16.10 -11.05 21.34
N ASP A 131 -15.78 -12.31 21.07
CA ASP A 131 -16.64 -13.23 20.29
C ASP A 131 -17.26 -14.35 21.13
N GLN A 132 -17.00 -14.34 22.44
CA GLN A 132 -17.61 -15.26 23.39
C GLN A 132 -19.00 -14.76 23.79
N THR A 133 -19.91 -15.67 24.15
CA THR A 133 -21.34 -15.38 24.41
C THR A 133 -21.57 -14.19 25.36
N GLU A 134 -20.77 -14.07 26.42
CA GLU A 134 -20.87 -13.01 27.43
C GLU A 134 -20.47 -11.62 26.90
N PHE A 135 -19.75 -11.56 25.78
CA PHE A 135 -19.20 -10.32 25.22
C PHE A 135 -19.87 -9.88 23.92
N MET A 136 -20.77 -10.71 23.36
CA MET A 136 -21.46 -10.43 22.11
C MET A 136 -22.49 -9.29 22.25
N PRO A 137 -22.91 -8.63 21.14
CA PRO A 137 -23.80 -7.46 21.20
C PRO A 137 -25.08 -7.68 22.01
N LEU A 138 -25.70 -8.85 21.91
CA LEU A 138 -26.93 -9.19 22.65
C LEU A 138 -26.74 -9.26 24.16
N ALA A 139 -25.51 -9.49 24.63
CA ALA A 139 -25.15 -9.45 26.04
C ALA A 139 -24.73 -8.04 26.50
N GLN A 140 -24.69 -7.08 25.58
CA GLN A 140 -24.12 -5.73 25.75
C GLN A 140 -25.16 -4.68 25.33
N GLY A 141 -26.42 -4.93 25.66
CA GLY A 141 -27.53 -3.99 25.50
C GLY A 141 -28.32 -4.10 24.20
N PHE A 142 -27.79 -4.71 23.13
CA PHE A 142 -28.50 -4.75 21.84
C PHE A 142 -29.62 -5.79 21.82
N ASP A 143 -30.79 -5.43 21.27
CA ASP A 143 -31.93 -6.33 21.04
C ASP A 143 -31.75 -7.13 19.75
N GLU A 144 -31.15 -6.51 18.73
CA GLU A 144 -30.89 -7.14 17.44
C GLU A 144 -29.43 -7.05 17.02
N TYR A 145 -28.94 -8.14 16.44
CA TYR A 145 -27.60 -8.20 15.86
C TYR A 145 -27.60 -8.90 14.50
N PHE A 146 -26.93 -8.28 13.53
CA PHE A 146 -26.53 -8.95 12.31
C PHE A 146 -25.13 -8.50 11.89
N GLY A 147 -24.22 -9.43 11.63
CA GLY A 147 -22.91 -9.08 11.07
C GLY A 147 -21.79 -10.04 11.46
N ILE A 148 -20.59 -9.50 11.63
CA ILE A 148 -19.38 -10.27 11.91
C ILE A 148 -18.82 -9.94 13.31
N PRO A 149 -18.38 -10.95 14.08
CA PRO A 149 -18.03 -10.76 15.49
C PRO A 149 -16.68 -10.05 15.68
N TYR A 150 -15.81 -10.12 14.67
CA TYR A 150 -14.46 -9.58 14.67
C TYR A 150 -14.08 -9.06 13.26
N SER A 151 -12.81 -8.67 13.09
CA SER A 151 -12.34 -8.04 11.86
C SER A 151 -12.48 -8.92 10.61
N ASN A 152 -12.83 -8.32 9.47
CA ASN A 152 -13.08 -9.05 8.23
C ASN A 152 -11.80 -9.69 7.64
N ASP A 153 -10.61 -9.29 8.07
CA ASP A 153 -9.35 -9.95 7.73
C ASP A 153 -9.01 -11.17 8.59
N MET A 154 -9.80 -11.47 9.62
CA MET A 154 -9.62 -12.65 10.46
C MET A 154 -10.39 -13.83 9.86
N TRP A 155 -9.98 -14.23 8.65
CA TRP A 155 -10.66 -15.22 7.81
C TRP A 155 -9.63 -16.07 7.02
N PRO A 156 -10.02 -17.22 6.44
CA PRO A 156 -9.07 -18.15 5.80
C PRO A 156 -8.34 -17.55 4.59
N GLY A 157 -8.91 -16.53 3.96
CA GLY A 157 -8.27 -15.80 2.85
C GLY A 157 -7.09 -14.92 3.28
N ASN A 158 -6.86 -14.73 4.58
CA ASN A 158 -5.69 -14.02 5.08
C ASN A 158 -4.48 -14.97 5.19
N LEU A 159 -3.66 -14.95 4.14
CA LEU A 159 -2.46 -15.80 4.02
C LEU A 159 -1.35 -15.50 5.03
N LYS A 160 -1.42 -14.39 5.78
CA LYS A 160 -0.47 -14.11 6.86
C LYS A 160 -0.76 -14.95 8.11
N GLY A 161 -1.94 -15.57 8.19
CA GLY A 161 -2.37 -16.37 9.33
C GLY A 161 -2.61 -15.54 10.58
N HIS A 162 -2.94 -16.22 11.68
CA HIS A 162 -3.22 -15.57 12.95
C HIS A 162 -1.93 -14.99 13.56
N ARG A 163 -1.99 -13.75 14.08
CA ARG A 163 -0.80 -13.07 14.64
C ARG A 163 -0.26 -13.77 15.90
N HIS A 164 -1.17 -14.21 16.77
CA HIS A 164 -0.84 -14.90 18.04
C HIS A 164 -0.80 -16.43 17.95
N PHE A 165 -1.69 -17.04 17.16
CA PHE A 165 -1.71 -18.49 16.96
C PHE A 165 -0.98 -18.86 15.66
N LYS A 166 -0.11 -19.87 15.66
CA LYS A 166 0.60 -20.34 14.45
C LYS A 166 -0.30 -21.10 13.45
N GLN A 167 -1.61 -20.87 13.51
CA GLN A 167 -2.65 -21.57 12.77
C GLN A 167 -3.32 -20.59 11.79
N PRO A 168 -3.85 -21.08 10.66
CA PRO A 168 -4.72 -20.27 9.82
C PRO A 168 -5.97 -19.84 10.60
N TYR A 169 -6.58 -18.73 10.20
CA TYR A 169 -7.89 -18.34 10.73
C TYR A 169 -8.95 -19.37 10.36
N THR A 170 -9.90 -19.59 11.26
CA THR A 170 -11.14 -20.31 10.95
C THR A 170 -12.02 -19.49 10.01
N PRO A 171 -13.04 -20.10 9.37
CA PRO A 171 -14.00 -19.37 8.55
C PRO A 171 -14.62 -18.20 9.31
N LEU A 172 -14.75 -17.03 8.66
CA LEU A 172 -15.35 -15.84 9.24
C LEU A 172 -16.88 -16.03 9.29
N PRO A 173 -17.50 -16.18 10.47
CA PRO A 173 -18.94 -16.37 10.59
C PRO A 173 -19.70 -15.07 10.36
N VAL A 174 -20.90 -15.20 9.81
CA VAL A 174 -21.92 -14.16 9.76
C VAL A 174 -23.05 -14.59 10.68
N LEU A 175 -23.32 -13.75 11.68
CA LEU A 175 -24.33 -14.02 12.68
C LEU A 175 -25.61 -13.25 12.39
N HIS A 176 -26.72 -13.87 12.72
CA HIS A 176 -28.01 -13.22 12.90
C HIS A 176 -28.50 -13.62 14.29
N GLN A 177 -28.71 -12.63 15.15
CA GLN A 177 -28.88 -12.81 16.58
C GLN A 177 -27.66 -13.55 17.18
N ASP A 178 -27.88 -14.61 17.94
CA ASP A 178 -26.87 -15.43 18.59
C ASP A 178 -26.38 -16.62 17.73
N LYS A 179 -26.88 -16.75 16.50
CA LYS A 179 -26.62 -17.91 15.63
C LYS A 179 -25.78 -17.55 14.43
N VAL A 180 -24.82 -18.41 14.11
CA VAL A 180 -24.11 -18.39 12.82
C VAL A 180 -25.08 -18.86 11.73
N VAL A 181 -25.41 -17.98 10.80
CA VAL A 181 -26.36 -18.27 9.71
C VAL A 181 -25.70 -18.41 8.35
N ALA A 182 -24.49 -17.85 8.19
CA ALA A 182 -23.68 -17.98 6.99
C ALA A 182 -22.20 -17.77 7.33
N TYR A 183 -21.33 -17.90 6.33
CA TYR A 183 -19.91 -17.57 6.48
C TYR A 183 -19.37 -16.85 5.24
N VAL A 184 -18.28 -16.11 5.42
CA VAL A 184 -17.55 -15.44 4.35
C VAL A 184 -16.52 -16.40 3.76
N SER A 185 -16.82 -16.95 2.58
CA SER A 185 -16.03 -18.03 1.97
C SER A 185 -14.87 -17.54 1.10
N ASP A 186 -15.07 -16.46 0.35
CA ASP A 186 -14.08 -15.89 -0.56
C ASP A 186 -14.29 -14.37 -0.73
N GLY A 187 -13.56 -13.77 -1.68
CA GLY A 187 -13.61 -12.34 -1.95
C GLY A 187 -14.98 -11.84 -2.43
N ALA A 188 -15.83 -12.70 -2.97
CA ALA A 188 -17.18 -12.34 -3.35
C ALA A 188 -18.11 -12.19 -2.16
N ASP A 189 -17.97 -13.04 -1.14
CA ASP A 189 -18.72 -12.81 0.10
C ASP A 189 -18.23 -11.56 0.83
N GLN A 190 -16.92 -11.30 0.84
CA GLN A 190 -16.37 -10.03 1.36
C GLN A 190 -16.98 -8.81 0.68
N SER A 191 -17.19 -8.87 -0.64
CA SER A 191 -17.78 -7.77 -1.41
C SER A 191 -19.27 -7.51 -1.11
N LEU A 192 -19.95 -8.43 -0.45
CA LEU A 192 -21.37 -8.32 -0.10
C LEU A 192 -21.61 -7.71 1.27
N LEU A 193 -20.57 -7.61 2.12
CA LEU A 193 -20.69 -7.15 3.50
C LEU A 193 -21.35 -5.77 3.60
N CYS A 194 -21.14 -4.87 2.64
CA CYS A 194 -21.79 -3.55 2.64
C CYS A 194 -23.28 -3.60 2.33
N GLN A 195 -23.64 -4.33 1.29
CA GLN A 195 -25.03 -4.47 0.91
C GLN A 195 -25.84 -5.11 2.03
N VAL A 196 -25.37 -6.25 2.57
CA VAL A 196 -26.13 -7.01 3.56
C VAL A 196 -26.29 -6.24 4.88
N VAL A 197 -25.25 -5.56 5.35
CA VAL A 197 -25.35 -4.71 6.56
C VAL A 197 -26.39 -3.62 6.33
N THR A 198 -26.34 -2.94 5.18
CA THR A 198 -27.31 -1.89 4.85
C THR A 198 -28.74 -2.45 4.78
N ASP A 199 -28.94 -3.63 4.20
CA ASP A 199 -30.26 -4.26 4.06
C ASP A 199 -30.89 -4.52 5.44
N TYR A 200 -30.12 -5.05 6.39
CA TYR A 200 -30.59 -5.29 7.76
C TYR A 200 -30.79 -3.99 8.55
N THR A 201 -29.92 -2.99 8.37
CA THR A 201 -30.13 -1.65 8.96
C THR A 201 -31.44 -1.02 8.50
N VAL A 202 -31.72 -1.04 7.19
CA VAL A 202 -32.96 -0.50 6.63
C VAL A 202 -34.17 -1.26 7.14
N LYS A 203 -34.07 -2.58 7.29
CA LYS A 203 -35.13 -3.42 7.84
C LYS A 203 -35.43 -3.06 9.30
N PHE A 204 -34.41 -2.96 10.15
CA PHE A 204 -34.58 -2.59 11.56
C PHE A 204 -35.29 -1.24 11.72
N ILE A 205 -34.88 -0.23 10.94
CA ILE A 205 -35.52 1.09 10.97
C ILE A 205 -37.00 1.00 10.53
N ASP A 206 -37.33 0.14 9.57
CA ASP A 206 -38.72 -0.07 9.13
C ASP A 206 -39.57 -0.79 10.17
N ASP A 207 -39.00 -1.80 10.84
CA ASP A 207 -39.67 -2.59 11.87
C ASP A 207 -39.94 -1.75 13.13
N HIS A 208 -39.01 -0.87 13.51
CA HIS A 208 -39.09 -0.02 14.71
C HIS A 208 -39.52 1.43 14.42
N LYS A 209 -40.18 1.69 13.29
CA LYS A 209 -40.59 3.06 12.90
C LYS A 209 -41.57 3.74 13.87
N ASP A 210 -42.25 2.96 14.71
CA ASP A 210 -43.31 3.42 15.63
C ASP A 210 -42.82 3.59 17.08
N GLU A 211 -41.53 3.38 17.35
CA GLU A 211 -40.91 3.52 18.68
C GLU A 211 -39.48 4.10 18.57
N PRO A 212 -38.91 4.72 19.64
CA PRO A 212 -37.56 5.26 19.57
C PRO A 212 -36.52 4.15 19.42
N PHE A 213 -35.57 4.32 18.49
CA PHE A 213 -34.53 3.32 18.26
C PHE A 213 -33.10 3.88 18.28
N PHE A 214 -32.17 3.03 18.69
CA PHE A 214 -30.73 3.22 18.54
C PHE A 214 -30.16 2.19 17.57
N CYS A 215 -29.69 2.66 16.42
CA CYS A 215 -29.12 1.83 15.37
C CYS A 215 -27.61 2.10 15.24
N TYR A 216 -26.79 1.17 15.71
CA TYR A 216 -25.34 1.22 15.56
C TYR A 216 -24.91 0.42 14.32
N VAL A 217 -24.24 1.09 13.38
CA VAL A 217 -23.85 0.52 12.07
C VAL A 217 -22.32 0.51 11.93
N PRO A 218 -21.62 -0.43 12.59
CA PRO A 218 -20.17 -0.55 12.53
C PRO A 218 -19.66 -1.24 11.25
N HIS A 219 -19.29 -0.47 10.24
CA HIS A 219 -19.01 -1.07 8.93
C HIS A 219 -17.54 -1.49 8.74
N ALA A 220 -17.28 -2.79 8.53
CA ALA A 220 -15.92 -3.31 8.23
C ALA A 220 -15.43 -3.14 6.77
N TYR A 221 -16.23 -2.57 5.87
CA TYR A 221 -16.02 -2.75 4.42
C TYR A 221 -14.87 -1.92 3.83
N VAL A 222 -14.49 -0.84 4.51
CA VAL A 222 -13.33 0.00 4.14
C VAL A 222 -12.04 -0.57 4.73
N HIS A 223 -12.11 -1.51 5.68
CA HIS A 223 -10.97 -2.25 6.21
C HIS A 223 -10.40 -3.23 5.17
N HIS A 224 -9.10 -3.51 5.25
CA HIS A 224 -8.50 -4.56 4.41
C HIS A 224 -8.88 -5.95 4.92
N PRO A 225 -9.08 -6.97 4.07
CA PRO A 225 -8.94 -6.95 2.63
C PRO A 225 -10.17 -6.32 1.96
N ARG A 226 -9.90 -5.42 1.02
CA ARG A 226 -10.93 -4.70 0.29
C ARG A 226 -11.39 -5.49 -0.92
N PHE A 227 -12.66 -5.87 -0.91
CA PHE A 227 -13.36 -6.41 -2.06
C PHE A 227 -14.55 -5.58 -2.45
N ALA A 228 -14.85 -5.52 -3.75
CA ALA A 228 -15.97 -4.76 -4.29
C ALA A 228 -16.72 -5.57 -5.35
N ARG A 229 -18.04 -5.36 -5.40
CA ARG A 229 -18.88 -5.98 -6.42
C ARG A 229 -18.48 -5.45 -7.81
N PRO A 230 -18.52 -6.26 -8.88
CA PRO A 230 -17.99 -5.88 -10.19
C PRO A 230 -18.58 -4.58 -10.76
N GLU A 231 -19.87 -4.34 -10.54
CA GLU A 231 -20.57 -3.13 -10.97
C GLU A 231 -20.10 -1.89 -10.22
N ILE A 232 -19.82 -2.00 -8.93
CA ILE A 232 -19.33 -0.90 -8.10
C ILE A 232 -17.88 -0.59 -8.45
N LEU A 233 -17.03 -1.63 -8.55
CA LEU A 233 -15.64 -1.47 -8.97
C LEU A 233 -15.52 -0.82 -10.35
N ARG A 234 -16.41 -1.16 -11.28
CA ARG A 234 -16.45 -0.56 -12.62
C ARG A 234 -16.86 0.92 -12.57
N LYS A 235 -17.84 1.29 -11.74
CA LYS A 235 -18.23 2.70 -11.52
C LYS A 235 -17.07 3.52 -10.94
N ALA A 236 -16.28 2.91 -10.06
CA ALA A 236 -15.08 3.50 -9.46
C ALA A 236 -13.82 3.46 -10.37
N GLY A 237 -13.93 3.05 -11.63
CA GLY A 237 -12.79 3.05 -12.58
C GLY A 237 -11.72 1.99 -12.28
N GLY A 238 -12.06 0.93 -11.55
CA GLY A 238 -11.13 -0.14 -11.17
C GLY A 238 -10.34 0.12 -9.89
N ASP A 239 -10.56 1.25 -9.21
CA ASP A 239 -9.98 1.51 -7.88
C ASP A 239 -10.88 0.93 -6.79
N VAL A 240 -10.39 -0.12 -6.12
CA VAL A 240 -11.13 -0.80 -5.05
C VAL A 240 -11.30 0.09 -3.81
N ASN A 241 -10.33 0.94 -3.48
CA ASN A 241 -10.42 1.82 -2.31
C ASN A 241 -11.58 2.80 -2.50
N ARG A 242 -11.61 3.42 -3.68
CA ARG A 242 -12.71 4.29 -4.10
C ARG A 242 -14.03 3.53 -4.11
N ALA A 243 -14.07 2.32 -4.68
CA ALA A 243 -15.29 1.51 -4.75
C ALA A 243 -15.89 1.25 -3.36
N ASN A 244 -15.08 0.87 -2.37
CA ASN A 244 -15.57 0.64 -1.00
C ASN A 244 -16.13 1.93 -0.36
N VAL A 245 -15.46 3.08 -0.53
CA VAL A 245 -15.93 4.36 -0.01
C VAL A 245 -17.25 4.80 -0.68
N GLU A 246 -17.34 4.72 -2.01
CA GLU A 246 -18.55 5.09 -2.76
C GLU A 246 -19.74 4.13 -2.46
N GLU A 247 -19.46 2.88 -2.12
CA GLU A 247 -20.51 1.92 -1.73
C GLU A 247 -21.03 2.18 -0.32
N VAL A 248 -20.14 2.50 0.64
CA VAL A 248 -20.55 2.96 1.97
C VAL A 248 -21.41 4.21 1.86
N ASP A 249 -21.02 5.19 1.02
CA ASP A 249 -21.83 6.37 0.74
C ASP A 249 -23.23 6.00 0.20
N THR A 250 -23.30 5.04 -0.72
CA THR A 250 -24.59 4.53 -1.23
C THR A 250 -25.42 3.88 -0.11
N GLY A 251 -24.78 3.10 0.78
CA GLY A 251 -25.44 2.49 1.93
C GLY A 251 -26.01 3.52 2.90
N VAL A 252 -25.24 4.57 3.21
CA VAL A 252 -25.69 5.72 4.00
C VAL A 252 -26.88 6.40 3.32
N GLY A 253 -26.82 6.64 2.02
CA GLY A 253 -27.92 7.20 1.24
C GLY A 253 -29.21 6.41 1.39
N ARG A 254 -29.15 5.08 1.25
CA ARG A 254 -30.32 4.19 1.41
C ARG A 254 -30.96 4.29 2.80
N VAL A 255 -30.15 4.43 3.84
CA VAL A 255 -30.64 4.59 5.21
C VAL A 255 -31.28 5.97 5.41
N LEU A 256 -30.63 7.03 4.94
CA LEU A 256 -31.20 8.39 4.98
C LEU A 256 -32.51 8.49 4.20
N ASP A 257 -32.57 7.86 3.02
CA ASP A 257 -33.78 7.82 2.20
C ASP A 257 -34.90 7.04 2.90
N LYS A 258 -34.60 5.89 3.52
CA LYS A 258 -35.58 5.15 4.33
C LYS A 258 -36.12 5.99 5.48
N ILE A 259 -35.26 6.72 6.20
CA ILE A 259 -35.68 7.64 7.28
C ILE A 259 -36.63 8.72 6.75
N ARG A 260 -36.32 9.31 5.59
CA ARG A 260 -37.18 10.32 4.93
C ARG A 260 -38.50 9.73 4.44
N ASP A 261 -38.48 8.55 3.83
CA ASP A 261 -39.66 7.86 3.32
C ASP A 261 -40.65 7.53 4.45
N LEU A 262 -40.12 7.16 5.62
CA LEU A 262 -40.89 6.93 6.85
C LEU A 262 -41.27 8.23 7.58
N LYS A 263 -40.80 9.40 7.11
CA LYS A 263 -41.02 10.72 7.72
C LYS A 263 -40.46 10.84 9.15
N LEU A 264 -39.36 10.15 9.42
CA LEU A 264 -38.65 10.16 10.69
C LEU A 264 -37.49 11.17 10.71
N ASP A 265 -37.26 11.89 9.61
CA ASP A 265 -36.13 12.79 9.42
C ASP A 265 -36.08 13.93 10.46
N GLN A 266 -37.22 14.47 10.87
CA GLN A 266 -37.29 15.51 11.91
C GLN A 266 -37.13 14.97 13.34
N GLN A 267 -37.10 13.65 13.52
CA GLN A 267 -36.98 12.97 14.80
C GLN A 267 -35.72 12.10 14.90
N THR A 268 -34.83 12.12 13.92
CA THR A 268 -33.67 11.22 13.89
C THR A 268 -32.35 11.98 13.88
N LEU A 269 -31.50 11.72 14.88
CA LEU A 269 -30.10 12.12 14.88
C LEU A 269 -29.27 11.06 14.16
N VAL A 270 -28.68 11.42 13.01
CA VAL A 270 -27.72 10.57 12.31
C VAL A 270 -26.31 11.11 12.51
N ILE A 271 -25.40 10.25 12.97
CA ILE A 271 -23.98 10.54 13.18
C ILE A 271 -23.17 9.61 12.26
N PHE A 272 -22.31 10.19 11.42
CA PHE A 272 -21.37 9.46 10.60
C PHE A 272 -19.95 9.74 11.05
N THR A 273 -19.16 8.70 11.35
CA THR A 273 -17.73 8.83 11.67
C THR A 273 -16.95 7.52 11.41
N SER A 274 -15.65 7.52 11.72
CA SER A 274 -14.72 6.39 11.53
C SER A 274 -14.14 5.93 12.88
N ASP A 275 -13.63 4.69 12.95
CA ASP A 275 -13.10 4.11 14.20
C ASP A 275 -11.64 4.42 14.49
N ASN A 276 -10.86 4.75 13.46
CA ASN A 276 -9.49 5.22 13.56
C ASN A 276 -9.03 5.76 12.20
N GLY A 277 -7.83 6.37 12.19
CA GLY A 277 -7.23 6.89 10.98
C GLY A 277 -7.12 5.84 9.87
N GLY A 278 -7.28 6.28 8.63
CA GLY A 278 -7.35 5.41 7.46
C GLY A 278 -6.14 4.50 7.26
N ALA A 279 -6.38 3.28 6.79
CA ALA A 279 -5.34 2.29 6.52
C ALA A 279 -5.08 2.07 5.03
N GLY A 280 -3.85 1.71 4.69
CA GLY A 280 -3.50 1.06 3.41
C GLY A 280 -4.05 1.75 2.15
N GLY A 281 -3.65 3.00 1.90
CA GLY A 281 -4.04 3.74 0.69
C GLY A 281 -5.37 4.50 0.78
N MET A 282 -5.92 4.63 1.98
CA MET A 282 -6.93 5.62 2.34
C MET A 282 -6.30 6.99 2.56
N SER A 283 -7.06 8.06 2.35
CA SER A 283 -6.58 9.44 2.37
C SER A 283 -6.81 10.08 3.73
N MET A 284 -5.75 10.60 4.35
CA MET A 284 -5.85 11.41 5.56
C MET A 284 -5.97 12.92 5.27
N GLY A 285 -6.07 13.29 3.99
CA GLY A 285 -6.07 14.69 3.58
C GLY A 285 -4.79 15.41 4.05
N PRO A 286 -4.89 16.54 4.76
CA PRO A 286 -3.73 17.28 5.24
C PRO A 286 -3.07 16.65 6.49
N LEU A 287 -3.73 15.69 7.15
CA LEU A 287 -3.31 15.18 8.45
C LEU A 287 -2.17 14.16 8.32
N ARG A 288 -1.27 14.15 9.29
CA ARG A 288 -0.16 13.18 9.35
C ARG A 288 -0.57 11.95 10.13
N GLY A 289 -0.33 10.78 9.55
CA GLY A 289 -0.63 9.51 10.19
C GLY A 289 -1.54 8.61 9.38
N GLY A 290 -1.99 7.54 10.03
CA GLY A 290 -2.98 6.56 9.57
C GLY A 290 -3.19 5.55 10.70
N LYS A 291 -3.83 4.41 10.47
CA LYS A 291 -4.05 3.40 11.53
C LYS A 291 -2.79 3.01 12.34
N GLY A 292 -2.93 2.84 13.65
CA GLY A 292 -1.98 2.10 14.51
C GLY A 292 -0.62 2.75 14.79
N GLY A 293 -0.55 4.07 14.88
CA GLY A 293 0.69 4.83 15.05
C GLY A 293 0.67 5.80 16.24
N PRO A 294 1.65 6.72 16.34
CA PRO A 294 1.97 7.45 17.57
C PRO A 294 1.01 8.62 17.89
N LYS A 295 -0.28 8.52 17.56
CA LYS A 295 -1.32 9.51 17.92
C LYS A 295 -1.14 10.93 17.35
N TYR A 296 -0.50 11.06 16.18
CA TYR A 296 -0.62 12.26 15.34
C TYR A 296 -2.08 12.47 14.87
N GLU A 297 -2.46 13.65 14.37
CA GLU A 297 -3.83 14.02 13.98
C GLU A 297 -4.46 12.95 13.08
N GLY A 298 -3.73 12.46 12.09
CA GLY A 298 -4.24 11.46 11.15
C GLY A 298 -4.39 10.04 11.70
N HIS A 299 -4.13 9.80 12.99
CA HIS A 299 -4.41 8.52 13.63
C HIS A 299 -5.75 8.49 14.36
N MET A 300 -6.24 9.66 14.77
CA MET A 300 -7.36 9.78 15.71
C MET A 300 -8.39 10.81 15.29
N ARG A 301 -8.10 11.72 14.35
CA ARG A 301 -9.05 12.74 13.90
C ARG A 301 -9.81 12.21 12.69
N GLU A 302 -11.13 12.11 12.84
CA GLU A 302 -11.99 11.34 11.93
C GLU A 302 -13.01 12.21 11.19
N PRO A 303 -13.37 11.84 9.94
CA PRO A 303 -14.36 12.58 9.17
C PRO A 303 -15.72 12.40 9.82
N THR A 304 -16.31 13.49 10.36
CA THR A 304 -17.53 13.41 11.16
C THR A 304 -18.62 14.36 10.68
N ILE A 305 -19.82 13.83 10.45
CA ILE A 305 -21.01 14.59 10.02
C ILE A 305 -22.18 14.24 10.94
N THR A 306 -22.91 15.23 11.40
CA THR A 306 -24.19 15.05 12.12
C THR A 306 -25.33 15.63 11.31
N TRP A 307 -26.46 14.94 11.29
CA TRP A 307 -27.64 15.32 10.49
C TRP A 307 -28.90 15.08 11.29
N TRP A 308 -29.75 16.11 11.37
CA TRP A 308 -31.06 16.08 12.00
C TRP A 308 -31.88 17.30 11.56
N PRO A 309 -32.61 17.19 10.43
CA PRO A 309 -33.46 18.26 9.92
C PRO A 309 -34.40 18.84 10.99
N GLY A 310 -34.51 20.16 11.02
CA GLY A 310 -35.34 20.88 12.01
C GLY A 310 -34.68 21.09 13.38
N ARG A 311 -33.56 20.40 13.68
CA ARG A 311 -32.82 20.57 14.95
C ARG A 311 -31.38 21.03 14.75
N ILE A 312 -30.69 20.49 13.74
CA ILE A 312 -29.35 20.92 13.33
C ILE A 312 -29.50 21.96 12.20
N PRO A 313 -28.88 23.16 12.32
CA PRO A 313 -28.87 24.11 11.22
C PRO A 313 -28.13 23.53 10.00
N ALA A 314 -28.70 23.68 8.81
CA ALA A 314 -28.13 23.11 7.59
C ALA A 314 -26.86 23.84 7.14
N GLY A 315 -25.86 23.07 6.69
CA GLY A 315 -24.68 23.56 6.00
C GLY A 315 -23.67 24.28 6.90
N ILE A 316 -23.66 23.95 8.19
CA ILE A 316 -22.76 24.55 9.16
C ILE A 316 -21.50 23.71 9.36
N GLU A 317 -20.45 24.35 9.88
CA GLU A 317 -19.23 23.68 10.29
C GLU A 317 -18.91 23.99 11.74
N SER A 318 -18.67 22.94 12.52
CA SER A 318 -18.30 23.05 13.93
C SER A 318 -16.81 22.77 14.11
N ASN A 319 -16.13 23.72 14.76
CA ASN A 319 -14.70 23.62 15.09
C ASN A 319 -14.44 23.27 16.55
N GLY A 320 -15.47 23.04 17.36
CA GLY A 320 -15.30 22.52 18.73
C GLY A 320 -14.68 21.13 18.72
N ILE A 321 -13.84 20.82 19.73
CA ILE A 321 -13.27 19.48 19.88
C ILE A 321 -14.36 18.56 20.44
N GLY A 322 -14.64 17.47 19.74
CA GLY A 322 -15.46 16.36 20.24
C GLY A 322 -14.67 15.05 20.19
N VAL A 323 -15.03 14.09 21.04
CA VAL A 323 -14.39 12.78 21.12
C VAL A 323 -15.46 11.69 21.10
N THR A 324 -15.18 10.50 20.55
CA THR A 324 -16.15 9.39 20.57
C THR A 324 -16.63 9.00 21.97
N THR A 325 -15.78 9.16 22.99
CA THR A 325 -16.16 8.94 24.40
C THR A 325 -17.24 9.92 24.88
N ASP A 326 -17.36 11.10 24.25
CA ASP A 326 -18.38 12.09 24.56
C ASP A 326 -19.79 11.65 24.16
N LEU A 327 -19.93 10.65 23.28
CA LEU A 327 -21.24 10.21 22.80
C LEU A 327 -22.10 9.64 23.92
N LEU A 328 -21.53 8.85 24.85
CA LEU A 328 -22.30 8.32 25.98
C LEU A 328 -22.96 9.43 26.83
N PRO A 329 -22.21 10.39 27.40
CA PRO A 329 -22.82 11.47 28.18
C PRO A 329 -23.68 12.42 27.35
N SER A 330 -23.36 12.65 26.07
CA SER A 330 -24.15 13.52 25.19
C SER A 330 -25.51 12.90 24.84
N LEU A 331 -25.55 11.59 24.58
CA LEU A 331 -26.78 10.88 24.28
C LEU A 331 -27.63 10.69 25.53
N ALA A 332 -27.02 10.42 26.70
CA ALA A 332 -27.74 10.41 27.98
C ALA A 332 -28.50 11.74 28.19
N ARG A 333 -27.81 12.88 28.03
CA ARG A 333 -28.46 14.21 28.07
C ARG A 333 -29.54 14.39 27.00
N LEU A 334 -29.32 13.88 25.78
CA LEU A 334 -30.28 14.03 24.68
C LEU A 334 -31.61 13.36 24.98
N VAL A 335 -31.57 12.17 25.58
CA VAL A 335 -32.75 11.34 25.85
C VAL A 335 -33.31 11.56 27.25
N GLY A 336 -32.61 12.30 28.11
CA GLY A 336 -32.98 12.51 29.51
C GLY A 336 -32.55 11.38 30.45
N GLY A 337 -31.68 10.48 29.99
CA GLY A 337 -31.14 9.37 30.78
C GLY A 337 -29.92 9.76 31.61
N ASP A 338 -29.51 8.85 32.50
CA ASP A 338 -28.42 9.07 33.44
C ASP A 338 -27.06 8.55 32.93
N VAL A 339 -26.01 9.32 33.19
CA VAL A 339 -24.63 8.86 33.00
C VAL A 339 -24.24 7.99 34.20
N PRO A 340 -23.59 6.81 33.99
CA PRO A 340 -23.13 5.98 35.10
C PRO A 340 -22.30 6.76 36.12
N THR A 341 -22.71 6.74 37.39
CA THR A 341 -22.05 7.47 38.49
C THR A 341 -21.20 6.58 39.37
N ASP A 342 -21.32 5.25 39.24
CA ASP A 342 -20.60 4.24 40.03
C ASP A 342 -19.17 3.99 39.52
N ARG A 343 -18.80 4.58 38.39
CA ARG A 343 -17.50 4.44 37.73
C ARG A 343 -17.08 5.74 37.06
N LYS A 344 -15.78 5.88 36.77
CA LYS A 344 -15.30 7.02 36.00
C LYS A 344 -15.64 6.87 34.52
N ILE A 345 -16.33 7.89 34.01
CA ILE A 345 -16.53 8.18 32.59
C ILE A 345 -15.57 9.31 32.20
N ASP A 346 -14.80 9.10 31.12
CA ASP A 346 -13.82 10.08 30.63
C ASP A 346 -14.42 11.07 29.61
N GLY A 347 -15.47 10.63 28.91
CA GLY A 347 -16.27 11.45 28.02
C GLY A 347 -16.93 12.62 28.73
N LYS A 348 -17.20 13.67 27.96
CA LYS A 348 -17.90 14.87 28.42
C LYS A 348 -19.10 15.14 27.54
N ASP A 349 -20.07 15.88 28.05
CA ASP A 349 -21.20 16.31 27.25
C ASP A 349 -20.75 17.29 26.15
N ALA A 350 -20.86 16.83 24.89
CA ALA A 350 -20.57 17.56 23.67
C ALA A 350 -21.84 17.75 22.81
N LEU A 351 -23.04 17.56 23.39
CA LEU A 351 -24.31 17.56 22.66
C LEU A 351 -24.52 18.86 21.88
N ASP A 352 -24.18 20.00 22.46
CA ASP A 352 -24.35 21.30 21.80
C ASP A 352 -23.49 21.44 20.54
N ILE A 353 -22.33 20.77 20.48
CA ILE A 353 -21.47 20.72 19.27
C ILE A 353 -22.05 19.75 18.25
N LEU A 354 -22.51 18.58 18.68
CA LEU A 354 -23.16 17.60 17.81
C LEU A 354 -24.40 18.19 17.13
N LEU A 355 -25.18 18.98 17.88
CA LEU A 355 -26.36 19.69 17.39
C LEU A 355 -26.03 21.01 16.66
N GLY A 356 -24.75 21.40 16.60
CA GLY A 356 -24.31 22.60 15.89
C GLY A 356 -24.92 23.89 16.42
N LYS A 357 -25.15 23.98 17.74
CA LYS A 357 -25.74 25.18 18.34
C LYS A 357 -24.81 26.39 18.16
N PRO A 358 -25.33 27.56 17.76
CA PRO A 358 -24.53 28.77 17.66
C PRO A 358 -23.77 29.07 18.95
N GLY A 359 -22.45 29.25 18.85
CA GLY A 359 -21.60 29.55 20.02
C GLY A 359 -21.31 28.36 20.94
N ALA A 360 -21.63 27.13 20.53
CA ALA A 360 -21.28 25.92 21.29
C ALA A 360 -19.78 25.89 21.60
N LYS A 361 -19.46 25.61 22.87
CA LYS A 361 -18.07 25.55 23.36
C LYS A 361 -17.63 24.09 23.49
N SER A 362 -16.37 23.83 23.15
CA SER A 362 -15.71 22.55 23.41
C SER A 362 -15.72 22.24 24.91
N PRO A 363 -16.19 21.05 25.35
CA PRO A 363 -15.98 20.61 26.73
C PRO A 363 -14.50 20.25 27.00
N HIS A 364 -13.70 20.14 25.94
CA HIS A 364 -12.26 19.86 25.98
C HIS A 364 -11.44 21.13 25.79
N HIS A 365 -11.17 21.83 26.89
CA HIS A 365 -10.12 22.88 26.95
C HIS A 365 -8.71 22.26 26.94
N LEU A 366 -8.60 21.07 27.55
CA LEU A 366 -7.53 20.11 27.38
C LEU A 366 -8.13 18.87 26.72
N HIS A 367 -7.53 18.44 25.62
CA HIS A 367 -7.88 17.20 24.94
C HIS A 367 -6.71 16.23 25.06
N PHE A 368 -6.98 15.01 25.51
CA PHE A 368 -5.96 13.97 25.69
C PHE A 368 -6.09 12.94 24.57
N TYR A 369 -4.95 12.50 24.04
CA TYR A 369 -4.86 11.41 23.07
C TYR A 369 -4.55 10.14 23.86
N GLU A 370 -5.50 9.78 24.73
CA GLU A 370 -5.34 8.73 25.74
C GLU A 370 -4.07 8.99 26.58
N VAL A 371 -3.07 8.11 26.58
CA VAL A 371 -1.87 8.22 27.44
C VAL A 371 -0.63 8.88 26.79
N ASP A 372 -0.62 9.08 25.47
CA ASP A 372 0.60 9.48 24.75
C ASP A 372 0.54 10.90 24.17
N GLY A 373 -0.54 11.64 24.35
CA GLY A 373 -0.62 12.99 23.82
C GLY A 373 -1.61 13.88 24.54
N ILE A 374 -1.39 15.18 24.40
CA ILE A 374 -2.25 16.22 24.98
C ILE A 374 -2.27 17.42 24.06
N ARG A 375 -3.42 18.09 24.00
CA ARG A 375 -3.60 19.34 23.29
C ARG A 375 -4.24 20.39 24.20
N ARG A 376 -3.66 21.60 24.16
CA ARG A 376 -4.21 22.81 24.79
C ARG A 376 -4.22 23.95 23.77
N GLY A 377 -5.42 24.34 23.32
CA GLY A 377 -5.57 25.31 22.23
C GLY A 377 -4.86 24.82 20.96
N PRO A 378 -3.94 25.61 20.37
CA PRO A 378 -3.21 25.19 19.18
C PRO A 378 -2.05 24.23 19.47
N TRP A 379 -1.60 24.14 20.73
CA TRP A 379 -0.41 23.37 21.07
C TRP A 379 -0.78 21.91 21.31
N LYS A 380 -0.17 21.02 20.53
CA LYS A 380 -0.29 19.57 20.68
C LYS A 380 1.07 18.96 20.98
N LEU A 381 1.13 18.20 22.06
CA LEU A 381 2.29 17.40 22.47
C LEU A 381 2.00 15.93 22.22
N VAL A 382 2.99 15.22 21.69
CA VAL A 382 2.93 13.77 21.43
C VAL A 382 4.19 13.11 21.97
N ARG A 383 4.03 11.96 22.64
CA ARG A 383 5.11 11.11 23.17
C ARG A 383 5.29 9.89 22.27
N ILE A 384 6.55 9.60 21.91
CA ILE A 384 6.93 8.49 21.04
C ILE A 384 8.11 7.77 21.67
N GLY A 385 7.80 6.73 22.45
CA GLY A 385 8.79 6.13 23.35
C GLY A 385 9.37 7.20 24.28
N ASN A 386 10.68 7.35 24.28
CA ASN A 386 11.37 8.34 25.13
C ASN A 386 11.46 9.74 24.51
N LYS A 387 10.77 10.02 23.40
CA LYS A 387 10.82 11.31 22.70
C LYS A 387 9.53 12.08 22.90
N THR A 388 9.67 13.39 23.04
CA THR A 388 8.55 14.34 23.07
C THR A 388 8.61 15.24 21.85
N GLU A 389 7.49 15.37 21.16
CA GLU A 389 7.32 16.28 20.03
C GLU A 389 6.21 17.28 20.35
N LEU A 390 6.37 18.52 19.90
CA LEU A 390 5.41 19.61 20.11
C LEU A 390 5.10 20.28 18.78
N TYR A 391 3.83 20.52 18.51
CA TYR A 391 3.32 21.11 17.29
C TYR A 391 2.31 22.23 17.60
N ASN A 392 2.22 23.19 16.69
CA ASN A 392 1.18 24.22 16.69
C ASN A 392 0.21 23.94 15.52
N LEU A 393 -0.97 23.41 15.82
CA LEU A 393 -1.90 22.91 14.81
C LEU A 393 -2.57 24.01 13.95
N ASP A 394 -2.56 25.26 14.40
CA ASP A 394 -3.10 26.38 13.60
C ASP A 394 -2.19 26.69 12.40
N THR A 395 -0.89 26.45 12.55
CA THR A 395 0.13 26.73 11.52
C THR A 395 0.71 25.47 10.88
N ASP A 396 0.56 24.31 11.53
CA ASP A 396 1.12 23.03 11.11
C ASP A 396 0.16 21.87 11.43
N LEU A 397 -1.00 21.87 10.77
CA LEU A 397 -2.00 20.81 10.88
C LEU A 397 -1.46 19.41 10.52
N GLY A 398 -0.42 19.35 9.67
CA GLY A 398 0.23 18.10 9.27
C GLY A 398 1.37 17.66 10.20
N GLU A 399 1.57 18.33 11.34
CA GLU A 399 2.56 17.97 12.36
C GLU A 399 3.94 17.67 11.78
N ARG A 400 4.42 18.54 10.86
CA ARG A 400 5.68 18.37 10.13
C ARG A 400 6.87 18.99 10.85
N ASN A 401 6.64 20.02 11.64
CA ASN A 401 7.66 20.86 12.26
C ASN A 401 7.62 20.71 13.78
N ASN A 402 8.44 19.81 14.33
CA ASN A 402 8.59 19.66 15.77
C ASN A 402 9.28 20.90 16.38
N VAL A 403 8.56 21.65 17.21
CA VAL A 403 9.01 22.89 17.85
C VAL A 403 9.24 22.76 19.36
N ALA A 404 9.36 21.54 19.88
CA ALA A 404 9.55 21.28 21.33
C ALA A 404 10.81 21.95 21.89
N LYS A 405 11.93 21.92 21.14
CA LYS A 405 13.19 22.53 21.56
C LYS A 405 13.12 24.06 21.60
N GLN A 406 12.31 24.66 20.73
CA GLN A 406 12.09 26.10 20.64
C GLN A 406 11.11 26.59 21.71
N ASN A 407 10.24 25.72 22.24
CA ASN A 407 9.22 26.05 23.23
C ASN A 407 9.28 25.13 24.46
N PRO A 408 10.42 25.09 25.18
CA PRO A 408 10.65 24.12 26.25
C PRO A 408 9.67 24.27 27.42
N LYS A 409 9.24 25.51 27.73
CA LYS A 409 8.26 25.78 28.81
C LYS A 409 6.90 25.14 28.52
N ILE A 410 6.37 25.33 27.30
CA ILE A 410 5.08 24.75 26.88
C ILE A 410 5.19 23.22 26.83
N SER A 411 6.30 22.70 26.28
CA SER A 411 6.53 21.26 26.22
C SER A 411 6.57 20.61 27.61
N HIS A 412 7.18 21.27 28.59
CA HIS A 412 7.26 20.78 29.95
C HIS A 412 5.89 20.80 30.64
N GLU A 413 5.19 21.93 30.59
CA GLU A 413 3.86 22.08 31.21
C GLU A 413 2.83 21.08 30.66
N LEU A 414 2.80 20.89 29.34
CA LEU A 414 1.93 19.89 28.72
C LEU A 414 2.34 18.46 29.11
N SER A 415 3.64 18.19 29.28
CA SER A 415 4.09 16.88 29.76
C SER A 415 3.60 16.60 31.17
N GLU A 416 3.70 17.57 32.09
CA GLU A 416 3.22 17.42 33.47
C GLU A 416 1.71 17.17 33.52
N LEU A 417 0.92 17.93 32.75
CA LEU A 417 -0.52 17.72 32.65
C LEU A 417 -0.88 16.34 32.11
N LEU A 418 -0.11 15.84 31.13
CA LEU A 418 -0.27 14.49 30.60
C LEU A 418 0.08 13.43 31.66
N ASP A 419 1.16 13.62 32.44
CA ASP A 419 1.53 12.70 33.51
C ASP A 419 0.46 12.58 34.60
N VAL A 420 -0.14 13.72 34.98
CA VAL A 420 -1.29 13.73 35.91
C VAL A 420 -2.46 12.95 35.33
N HIS A 421 -2.80 13.17 34.06
CA HIS A 421 -3.89 12.43 33.41
C HIS A 421 -3.63 10.92 33.36
N VAL A 422 -2.42 10.51 32.96
CA VAL A 422 -2.03 9.09 32.93
C VAL A 422 -2.13 8.47 34.32
N ALA A 423 -1.70 9.16 35.37
CA ALA A 423 -1.85 8.69 36.75
C ALA A 423 -3.33 8.48 37.12
N THR A 424 -4.26 9.32 36.64
CA THR A 424 -5.70 9.11 36.88
C THR A 424 -6.28 7.90 36.16
N ILE A 425 -5.71 7.50 35.01
CA ILE A 425 -6.12 6.27 34.32
C ILE A 425 -5.65 5.05 35.12
N ILE A 426 -4.37 5.04 35.52
CA ILE A 426 -3.77 3.95 36.30
C ILE A 426 -4.48 3.76 37.65
N ALA A 427 -4.83 4.86 38.32
CA ALA A 427 -5.46 4.80 39.65
C ALA A 427 -6.88 4.20 39.66
N ASP A 428 -7.57 4.21 38.52
CA ASP A 428 -8.95 3.74 38.38
C ASP A 428 -9.09 2.87 37.12
N THR A 429 -8.13 1.95 36.97
CA THR A 429 -8.16 0.92 35.93
C THR A 429 -9.07 -0.21 36.36
N ARG A 430 -9.95 -0.62 35.45
CA ARG A 430 -10.87 -1.75 35.56
C ARG A 430 -10.43 -2.83 34.56
N PRO A 431 -10.57 -4.12 34.91
CA PRO A 431 -10.12 -5.21 34.05
C PRO A 431 -11.06 -5.40 32.87
N ALA A 432 -10.50 -5.86 31.74
CA ALA A 432 -11.29 -6.47 30.68
C ALA A 432 -12.03 -7.72 31.19
N GLY A 433 -13.07 -8.12 30.46
CA GLY A 433 -13.78 -9.38 30.72
C GLY A 433 -12.96 -10.56 30.25
N PHE A 434 -12.99 -11.65 31.01
CA PHE A 434 -12.40 -12.93 30.61
C PHE A 434 -13.39 -14.06 30.90
N VAL A 435 -13.62 -14.90 29.89
CA VAL A 435 -14.29 -16.19 30.14
C VAL A 435 -13.36 -17.10 30.96
N LYS A 436 -13.90 -18.19 31.50
CA LYS A 436 -13.10 -19.17 32.25
C LYS A 436 -11.92 -19.66 31.38
N PRO A 437 -10.68 -19.69 31.92
CA PRO A 437 -9.53 -20.15 31.16
C PRO A 437 -9.74 -21.55 30.54
N GLY A 438 -9.39 -21.69 29.26
CA GLY A 438 -9.56 -22.92 28.48
C GLY A 438 -11.00 -23.19 28.00
N THR A 439 -11.95 -22.26 28.21
CA THR A 439 -13.33 -22.41 27.74
C THR A 439 -13.64 -21.64 26.46
N ALA A 440 -12.77 -20.71 26.05
CA ALA A 440 -12.94 -19.97 24.81
C ALA A 440 -12.95 -20.90 23.60
N LYS A 441 -13.92 -20.69 22.70
CA LYS A 441 -14.10 -21.51 21.50
C LYS A 441 -14.34 -20.63 20.29
N PRO A 442 -13.90 -21.05 19.09
CA PRO A 442 -14.30 -20.38 17.87
C PRO A 442 -15.82 -20.53 17.67
N LEU A 443 -16.48 -19.43 17.29
CA LEU A 443 -17.89 -19.44 16.91
C LEU A 443 -18.16 -20.36 15.70
N LEU A 444 -17.15 -20.54 14.84
CA LEU A 444 -17.19 -21.43 13.70
C LEU A 444 -15.80 -22.05 13.47
N SER A 445 -15.68 -23.37 13.65
CA SER A 445 -14.44 -24.11 13.38
C SER A 445 -14.31 -24.50 11.91
N GLU A 446 -15.41 -24.99 11.33
CA GLU A 446 -15.51 -25.43 9.93
C GLU A 446 -16.93 -25.11 9.40
N PRO A 447 -17.12 -24.86 8.09
CA PRO A 447 -18.40 -24.40 7.57
C PRO A 447 -19.56 -25.40 7.70
N GLY A 448 -19.29 -26.72 7.66
CA GLY A 448 -20.33 -27.75 7.71
C GLY A 448 -21.40 -27.57 6.61
N GLU A 449 -22.68 -27.58 7.00
CA GLU A 449 -23.84 -27.34 6.14
C GLU A 449 -24.24 -25.85 6.02
N LEU A 450 -23.49 -24.93 6.64
CA LEU A 450 -23.83 -23.51 6.60
C LEU A 450 -23.67 -22.97 5.17
N PRO A 451 -24.62 -22.15 4.69
CA PRO A 451 -24.52 -21.52 3.38
C PRO A 451 -23.40 -20.47 3.36
N LYS A 452 -22.82 -20.23 2.18
CA LYS A 452 -22.00 -19.04 1.95
C LYS A 452 -22.88 -17.80 2.05
N LEU A 453 -22.30 -16.64 2.39
CA LEU A 453 -23.06 -15.40 2.52
C LEU A 453 -23.91 -15.09 1.28
N ARG A 454 -23.38 -15.27 0.06
CA ARG A 454 -24.16 -15.03 -1.18
C ARG A 454 -25.36 -15.96 -1.32
N ASP A 455 -25.24 -17.21 -0.88
CA ASP A 455 -26.29 -18.22 -1.00
C ASP A 455 -27.39 -17.93 0.01
N PHE A 456 -27.01 -17.53 1.23
CA PHE A 456 -27.93 -17.04 2.26
C PHE A 456 -28.75 -15.82 1.78
N MET A 457 -28.13 -14.93 1.00
CA MET A 457 -28.82 -13.78 0.41
C MET A 457 -29.68 -14.14 -0.83
N GLY A 458 -29.70 -15.40 -1.28
CA GLY A 458 -30.40 -15.80 -2.49
C GLY A 458 -29.83 -15.19 -3.77
N LEU A 459 -28.55 -14.80 -3.76
CA LEU A 459 -27.88 -14.16 -4.90
C LEU A 459 -27.22 -15.22 -5.81
N PRO A 460 -27.31 -15.08 -7.15
CA PRO A 460 -26.64 -16.00 -8.09
C PRO A 460 -25.10 -15.92 -7.95
N GLU A 461 -24.36 -16.92 -8.45
CA GLU A 461 -22.89 -16.94 -8.45
C GLU A 461 -22.33 -15.65 -9.08
N THR A 462 -21.94 -14.71 -8.24
CA THR A 462 -21.28 -13.47 -8.64
C THR A 462 -19.78 -13.64 -8.44
N THR A 463 -18.99 -13.51 -9.51
CA THR A 463 -17.54 -13.44 -9.41
C THR A 463 -17.15 -12.03 -8.96
N ALA A 464 -16.80 -11.81 -7.69
CA ALA A 464 -16.30 -10.52 -7.24
C ALA A 464 -14.86 -10.22 -7.68
N ILE A 465 -14.49 -8.93 -7.60
CA ILE A 465 -13.19 -8.44 -8.08
C ILE A 465 -12.52 -7.51 -7.06
N GLY A 466 -11.23 -7.82 -6.76
CA GLY A 466 -10.24 -7.05 -5.97
C GLY A 466 -10.30 -7.39 -4.49
N ALA A 467 -9.25 -7.62 -3.68
CA ALA A 467 -7.80 -7.46 -3.86
C ALA A 467 -6.98 -8.56 -3.10
N PRO A 468 -5.71 -8.85 -3.48
CA PRO A 468 -4.65 -7.85 -3.51
C PRO A 468 -4.42 -7.25 -4.90
N ARG A 469 -4.15 -5.94 -4.91
CA ARG A 469 -4.27 -4.96 -6.00
C ARG A 469 -3.83 -5.47 -7.39
N LYS A 470 -4.83 -5.71 -8.25
CA LYS A 470 -4.72 -5.58 -9.72
C LYS A 470 -4.90 -4.11 -10.06
N LYS A 471 -3.95 -3.49 -10.77
CA LYS A 471 -4.14 -2.14 -11.32
C LYS A 471 -4.99 -2.26 -12.58
N ALA A 472 -5.76 -1.21 -12.82
CA ALA A 472 -6.80 -1.15 -13.83
C ALA A 472 -6.22 -1.16 -15.25
N GLU A 473 -6.53 -2.20 -16.01
CA GLU A 473 -6.49 -2.14 -17.48
C GLU A 473 -7.72 -1.41 -17.99
N SER A 474 -7.49 -0.33 -18.73
CA SER A 474 -8.48 0.29 -19.60
C SER A 474 -8.94 -0.73 -20.66
N LYS A 475 -10.27 -0.79 -20.86
CA LYS A 475 -10.85 -1.51 -22.00
C LYS A 475 -10.44 -0.81 -23.28
N ASN A 476 -9.69 -1.50 -24.14
CA ASN A 476 -9.83 -1.35 -25.57
C ASN A 476 -10.27 -2.70 -26.16
N ASN A 477 -11.24 -2.64 -27.07
CA ASN A 477 -11.91 -3.78 -27.67
C ASN A 477 -10.93 -4.69 -28.44
N GLY A 478 -11.20 -6.00 -28.40
CA GLY A 478 -10.90 -6.88 -29.52
C GLY A 478 -9.65 -7.77 -29.40
N LYS A 479 -9.90 -8.99 -28.90
CA LYS A 479 -9.20 -10.26 -29.17
C LYS A 479 -7.88 -10.55 -28.42
N ALA A 480 -7.87 -11.79 -27.89
CA ALA A 480 -6.79 -12.59 -27.31
C ALA A 480 -6.32 -12.28 -25.87
N LYS A 481 -6.91 -12.99 -24.88
CA LYS A 481 -6.23 -13.29 -23.60
C LYS A 481 -6.31 -14.79 -23.30
N LYS A 482 -5.21 -15.51 -23.53
CA LYS A 482 -4.96 -16.82 -22.93
C LYS A 482 -4.49 -16.61 -21.47
N LYS A 483 -4.87 -17.48 -20.54
CA LYS A 483 -4.53 -17.39 -19.09
C LYS A 483 -2.99 -17.46 -18.87
N PRO A 484 -2.41 -16.82 -17.82
CA PRO A 484 -0.96 -16.81 -17.54
C PRO A 484 -0.31 -18.21 -17.41
N LYS A 485 -1.03 -19.19 -16.84
CA LYS A 485 -0.57 -20.59 -16.78
C LYS A 485 -0.40 -21.19 -18.18
N ALA A 486 -1.35 -20.94 -19.09
CA ALA A 486 -1.26 -21.40 -20.47
C ALA A 486 -0.16 -20.70 -21.28
N MET A 487 0.22 -19.47 -20.92
CA MET A 487 1.35 -18.76 -21.54
C MET A 487 2.69 -19.32 -21.05
N LEU A 488 2.79 -19.63 -19.76
CA LEU A 488 3.97 -20.25 -19.15
C LEU A 488 4.16 -21.69 -19.66
N ASP A 489 3.09 -22.48 -19.73
CA ASP A 489 3.12 -23.83 -20.30
C ASP A 489 3.46 -23.80 -21.80
N ALA A 490 2.96 -22.80 -22.55
CA ALA A 490 3.33 -22.59 -23.95
C ALA A 490 4.80 -22.16 -24.14
N ALA A 491 5.35 -21.34 -23.24
CA ALA A 491 6.76 -20.96 -23.28
C ALA A 491 7.68 -22.15 -22.98
N ARG A 492 7.33 -22.99 -21.99
CA ARG A 492 8.07 -24.20 -21.62
C ARG A 492 8.09 -25.26 -22.72
N ASN A 493 6.93 -25.52 -23.31
CA ASN A 493 6.79 -26.48 -24.40
C ASN A 493 7.63 -26.11 -25.64
N ARG A 494 8.10 -24.86 -25.73
CA ARG A 494 8.91 -24.36 -26.86
C ARG A 494 10.41 -24.34 -26.61
N LYS A 495 10.89 -24.73 -25.41
CA LYS A 495 12.29 -24.63 -24.95
C LYS A 495 12.85 -23.21 -25.19
N PRO A 496 12.70 -22.27 -24.23
CA PRO A 496 13.01 -20.86 -24.48
C PRO A 496 14.50 -20.63 -24.80
N ASN A 497 14.80 -19.59 -25.57
CA ASN A 497 16.17 -19.08 -25.72
C ASN A 497 16.35 -17.81 -24.88
N PHE A 498 17.57 -17.57 -24.43
CA PHE A 498 17.92 -16.37 -23.67
C PHE A 498 19.07 -15.63 -24.32
N VAL A 499 18.89 -14.33 -24.56
CA VAL A 499 19.95 -13.42 -24.98
C VAL A 499 20.07 -12.32 -23.92
N LEU A 500 21.16 -12.33 -23.17
CA LEU A 500 21.51 -11.28 -22.24
C LEU A 500 22.49 -10.31 -22.91
N ILE A 501 22.08 -9.06 -23.11
CA ILE A 501 22.95 -7.97 -23.56
C ILE A 501 23.31 -7.13 -22.32
N LEU A 502 24.60 -7.10 -21.98
CA LEU A 502 25.12 -6.42 -20.82
C LEU A 502 26.11 -5.32 -21.22
N ALA A 503 25.68 -4.07 -21.11
CA ALA A 503 26.51 -2.91 -21.40
C ALA A 503 27.30 -2.43 -20.17
N ASP A 504 28.57 -2.12 -20.36
CA ASP A 504 29.41 -1.50 -19.34
C ASP A 504 29.21 0.01 -19.32
N ASP A 505 29.06 0.61 -18.14
CA ASP A 505 29.08 2.07 -17.94
C ASP A 505 27.96 2.88 -18.66
N GLN A 506 26.93 2.23 -19.22
CA GLN A 506 25.80 2.93 -19.86
C GLN A 506 24.80 3.50 -18.84
N GLY A 507 24.57 4.81 -18.90
CA GLY A 507 23.67 5.51 -17.98
C GLY A 507 22.18 5.26 -18.22
N TRP A 508 21.36 5.37 -17.16
CA TRP A 508 19.88 5.25 -17.22
C TRP A 508 19.21 6.21 -18.21
N ASN A 509 19.86 7.31 -18.55
CA ASN A 509 19.42 8.31 -19.50
C ASN A 509 20.21 8.25 -20.83
N GLY A 510 20.94 7.16 -21.09
CA GLY A 510 21.82 7.00 -22.25
C GLY A 510 21.10 6.72 -23.57
N TRP A 511 19.77 6.62 -23.59
CA TRP A 511 18.98 6.25 -24.77
C TRP A 511 18.19 7.43 -25.32
N SER A 512 17.84 7.44 -26.60
CA SER A 512 16.93 8.46 -27.16
C SER A 512 15.50 8.36 -26.63
N THR A 513 15.09 7.17 -26.15
CA THR A 513 13.81 6.96 -25.48
C THR A 513 13.91 7.04 -23.95
N ALA A 514 12.89 7.64 -23.33
CA ALA A 514 12.84 7.85 -21.87
C ALA A 514 12.65 6.54 -21.10
N MET A 515 13.48 6.26 -20.10
CA MET A 515 13.28 5.08 -19.24
C MET A 515 12.07 5.21 -18.29
N ASP A 516 11.75 6.42 -17.83
CA ASP A 516 10.50 6.74 -17.15
C ASP A 516 9.79 7.86 -17.92
N PRO A 517 8.67 7.59 -18.60
CA PRO A 517 7.95 8.61 -19.38
C PRO A 517 7.54 9.85 -18.60
N ARG A 518 7.43 9.74 -17.26
CA ARG A 518 7.06 10.86 -16.37
C ARG A 518 8.25 11.76 -16.04
N ILE A 519 9.47 11.31 -16.35
CA ILE A 519 10.72 12.04 -16.11
C ILE A 519 11.34 12.31 -17.48
N PRO A 520 11.08 13.48 -18.09
CA PRO A 520 11.63 13.83 -19.41
C PRO A 520 13.16 13.73 -19.48
N ASP A 521 13.83 13.89 -18.34
CA ASP A 521 15.28 13.77 -18.21
C ASP A 521 15.80 12.32 -18.19
N SER A 522 14.91 11.33 -18.22
CA SER A 522 15.25 9.90 -18.31
C SER A 522 15.60 9.44 -19.72
N LYS A 523 15.64 10.37 -20.70
CA LYS A 523 16.24 10.16 -22.02
C LYS A 523 17.42 11.09 -22.23
N SER A 524 18.25 10.71 -23.19
CA SER A 524 19.29 11.54 -23.75
C SER A 524 18.65 12.70 -24.51
N ASP A 525 19.21 13.89 -24.34
CA ASP A 525 18.88 15.07 -25.15
C ASP A 525 19.72 15.15 -26.44
N PHE A 526 20.62 14.19 -26.67
CA PHE A 526 21.58 14.24 -27.79
C PHE A 526 21.76 12.89 -28.50
N TYR A 527 21.95 11.80 -27.76
CA TYR A 527 22.15 10.47 -28.34
C TYR A 527 20.92 10.02 -29.16
N ARG A 528 21.17 9.16 -30.15
CA ARG A 528 20.16 8.56 -31.03
C ARG A 528 20.40 7.06 -31.05
N THR A 529 19.44 6.31 -30.53
CA THR A 529 19.54 4.85 -30.33
C THR A 529 18.29 4.16 -30.87
N PRO A 530 18.03 4.21 -32.19
CA PRO A 530 16.81 3.69 -32.79
C PRO A 530 16.61 2.17 -32.58
N ASN A 531 17.69 1.37 -32.49
CA ASN A 531 17.57 -0.07 -32.28
C ASN A 531 17.25 -0.42 -30.82
N LEU A 532 17.84 0.29 -29.86
CA LEU A 532 17.48 0.20 -28.45
C LEU A 532 16.05 0.73 -28.22
N ASP A 533 15.64 1.78 -28.93
CA ASP A 533 14.26 2.29 -28.92
C ASP A 533 13.26 1.28 -29.52
N ARG A 534 13.67 0.54 -30.56
CA ARG A 534 12.91 -0.60 -31.09
C ARG A 534 12.69 -1.67 -30.02
N ARG A 535 13.65 -1.92 -29.12
CA ARG A 535 13.46 -2.82 -27.97
C ARG A 535 12.45 -2.32 -26.96
N VAL A 536 12.45 -1.02 -26.65
CA VAL A 536 11.40 -0.43 -25.80
C VAL A 536 10.03 -0.63 -26.42
N SER A 537 9.93 -0.40 -27.74
CA SER A 537 8.67 -0.53 -28.47
C SER A 537 8.20 -1.99 -28.57
N GLY A 538 9.14 -2.94 -28.68
CA GLY A 538 8.88 -4.37 -28.78
C GLY A 538 8.83 -5.14 -27.45
N GLY A 539 9.06 -4.48 -26.30
CA GLY A 539 9.16 -5.14 -25.00
C GLY A 539 8.71 -4.27 -23.83
N MET A 540 9.23 -4.57 -22.65
CA MET A 540 8.92 -3.89 -21.40
C MET A 540 10.18 -3.22 -20.84
N ARG A 541 10.12 -1.91 -20.58
CA ARG A 541 11.16 -1.19 -19.85
C ARG A 541 10.80 -1.08 -18.37
N PHE A 542 11.80 -1.24 -17.50
CA PHE A 542 11.64 -1.05 -16.07
C PHE A 542 12.17 0.32 -15.70
N SER A 543 11.27 1.23 -15.32
CA SER A 543 11.68 2.56 -14.89
C SER A 543 12.58 2.47 -13.65
N ARG A 544 12.38 1.46 -12.80
CA ARG A 544 13.13 1.16 -11.57
C ARG A 544 13.95 -0.13 -11.68
N GLY A 545 14.73 -0.25 -12.76
CA GLY A 545 15.75 -1.30 -12.92
C GLY A 545 17.07 -0.96 -12.23
N TYR A 546 17.60 -1.89 -11.45
CA TYR A 546 18.79 -1.67 -10.63
C TYR A 546 19.94 -2.63 -10.94
N ALA A 547 21.14 -2.06 -11.00
CA ALA A 547 22.39 -2.78 -10.86
C ALA A 547 22.58 -3.17 -9.37
N PRO A 548 22.98 -4.42 -9.07
CA PRO A 548 23.21 -4.88 -7.69
C PRO A 548 24.27 -4.10 -6.92
N ALA A 549 25.20 -3.45 -7.60
CA ALA A 549 26.25 -2.65 -7.01
C ALA A 549 26.51 -1.37 -7.82
N PRO A 550 27.11 -0.34 -7.21
CA PRO A 550 27.53 0.86 -7.93
C PRO A 550 28.89 0.69 -8.63
N VAL A 551 29.34 -0.55 -8.90
CA VAL A 551 30.57 -0.90 -9.62
C VAL A 551 30.38 -2.18 -10.44
N CYS A 552 31.04 -2.27 -11.61
CA CYS A 552 30.81 -3.30 -12.62
C CYS A 552 31.05 -4.75 -12.15
N SER A 553 32.23 -5.05 -11.56
CA SER A 553 32.55 -6.43 -11.18
C SER A 553 31.55 -7.05 -10.18
N PRO A 554 31.22 -6.42 -9.03
CA PRO A 554 30.16 -6.91 -8.14
C PRO A 554 28.79 -7.13 -8.79
N THR A 555 28.37 -6.24 -9.69
CA THR A 555 27.12 -6.40 -10.46
C THR A 555 27.18 -7.67 -11.31
N ARG A 556 28.26 -7.85 -12.08
CA ARG A 556 28.46 -9.02 -12.95
C ARG A 556 28.46 -10.34 -12.19
N HIS A 557 29.10 -10.41 -11.01
CA HIS A 557 29.02 -11.58 -10.13
C HIS A 557 27.58 -11.84 -9.68
N SER A 558 26.87 -10.81 -9.24
CA SER A 558 25.51 -10.92 -8.72
C SER A 558 24.55 -11.50 -9.77
N ILE A 559 24.69 -11.10 -11.04
CA ILE A 559 23.91 -11.62 -12.17
C ILE A 559 24.14 -13.12 -12.37
N GLN A 560 25.41 -13.56 -12.34
CA GLN A 560 25.72 -14.97 -12.56
C GLN A 560 25.19 -15.86 -11.45
N PHE A 561 25.19 -15.39 -10.19
CA PHE A 561 24.92 -16.24 -9.02
C PHE A 561 23.56 -16.00 -8.35
N GLY A 562 22.78 -15.01 -8.80
CA GLY A 562 21.44 -14.73 -8.26
C GLY A 562 21.43 -14.18 -6.83
N VAL A 563 22.53 -13.54 -6.41
CA VAL A 563 22.74 -13.07 -5.04
C VAL A 563 23.35 -11.68 -5.00
N SER A 564 23.24 -11.00 -3.86
CA SER A 564 23.79 -9.67 -3.65
C SER A 564 25.33 -9.66 -3.60
N PRO A 565 25.97 -8.49 -3.85
CA PRO A 565 27.41 -8.30 -3.67
C PRO A 565 27.94 -8.71 -2.28
N ALA A 566 27.14 -8.50 -1.23
CA ALA A 566 27.52 -8.89 0.12
C ALA A 566 27.67 -10.42 0.26
N LYS A 567 26.78 -11.18 -0.39
CA LYS A 567 26.76 -12.64 -0.32
C LYS A 567 27.82 -13.29 -1.20
N THR A 568 28.14 -12.69 -2.35
CA THR A 568 29.31 -13.09 -3.16
C THR A 568 30.64 -12.74 -2.49
N ARG A 569 30.60 -11.81 -1.53
CA ARG A 569 31.76 -11.10 -0.94
C ARG A 569 32.56 -10.27 -1.95
N ILE A 570 31.99 -9.99 -3.12
CA ILE A 570 32.59 -9.15 -4.15
C ILE A 570 31.89 -7.81 -4.13
N THR A 571 32.51 -6.83 -3.49
CA THR A 571 31.92 -5.51 -3.25
C THR A 571 32.76 -4.36 -3.85
N HIS A 572 33.88 -4.67 -4.50
CA HIS A 572 34.78 -3.70 -5.14
C HIS A 572 35.26 -4.17 -6.52
N ASN A 573 35.86 -3.27 -7.29
CA ASN A 573 36.23 -3.52 -8.69
C ASN A 573 37.50 -4.36 -8.90
N SER A 574 38.29 -4.58 -7.84
CA SER A 574 39.56 -5.32 -7.86
C SER A 574 39.50 -6.58 -7.00
N PRO A 575 38.72 -7.61 -7.40
CA PRO A 575 38.47 -8.83 -6.62
C PRO A 575 39.73 -9.39 -5.92
N THR A 576 39.74 -9.51 -4.58
CA THR A 576 40.82 -10.19 -3.83
C THR A 576 40.67 -11.72 -3.95
N PRO A 577 41.69 -12.54 -3.60
CA PRO A 577 41.69 -13.97 -3.94
C PRO A 577 40.69 -14.86 -3.20
N LYS A 578 40.19 -14.47 -2.01
CA LYS A 578 39.24 -15.31 -1.24
C LYS A 578 37.80 -14.91 -1.56
N GLN A 579 37.15 -15.65 -2.45
CA GLN A 579 35.80 -15.35 -2.93
C GLN A 579 34.85 -16.52 -2.72
N HIS A 580 33.61 -16.23 -2.36
CA HIS A 580 32.54 -17.23 -2.23
C HIS A 580 31.61 -17.14 -3.45
N CYS A 581 32.14 -17.47 -4.62
CA CYS A 581 31.36 -17.65 -5.84
C CYS A 581 31.52 -19.10 -6.26
N ALA A 582 30.45 -19.89 -6.21
CA ALA A 582 30.47 -21.29 -6.60
C ALA A 582 30.08 -21.40 -8.08
N PRO A 583 30.99 -21.72 -9.02
CA PRO A 583 30.65 -21.72 -10.44
C PRO A 583 29.52 -22.70 -10.78
N LYS A 584 29.37 -23.78 -9.99
CA LYS A 584 28.27 -24.76 -10.10
C LYS A 584 26.86 -24.19 -9.87
N VAL A 585 26.73 -23.03 -9.21
CA VAL A 585 25.43 -22.38 -8.97
C VAL A 585 25.18 -21.19 -9.90
N SER A 586 26.04 -21.00 -10.90
CA SER A 586 25.87 -19.92 -11.88
C SER A 586 24.71 -20.20 -12.83
N LEU A 587 24.19 -19.12 -13.42
CA LEU A 587 23.06 -19.12 -14.34
C LEU A 587 23.20 -20.12 -15.49
N ALA A 588 24.37 -20.16 -16.16
CA ALA A 588 24.55 -21.06 -17.31
C ALA A 588 24.63 -22.53 -16.87
N ASN A 589 25.36 -22.85 -15.79
CA ASN A 589 25.37 -24.21 -15.22
C ASN A 589 23.99 -24.67 -14.75
N LEU A 590 23.21 -23.81 -14.09
CA LEU A 590 21.85 -24.14 -13.70
C LEU A 590 20.92 -24.32 -14.90
N SER A 591 21.10 -23.53 -15.97
CA SER A 591 20.35 -23.69 -17.23
C SER A 591 20.61 -25.06 -17.86
N LYS A 592 21.87 -25.50 -17.93
CA LYS A 592 22.23 -26.84 -18.43
C LYS A 592 21.76 -27.95 -17.51
N LYS A 593 21.79 -27.75 -16.19
CA LYS A 593 21.18 -28.69 -15.24
C LYS A 593 19.66 -28.78 -15.45
N ALA A 594 19.03 -27.68 -15.86
CA ALA A 594 17.59 -27.60 -16.06
C ALA A 594 17.09 -28.19 -17.37
N SER A 595 17.91 -28.10 -18.41
CA SER A 595 17.69 -28.75 -19.68
C SER A 595 19.06 -29.10 -20.27
N PRO A 596 19.50 -30.37 -20.21
CA PRO A 596 20.82 -30.80 -20.68
C PRO A 596 21.13 -30.44 -22.13
N ASP A 597 20.10 -30.24 -22.96
CA ASP A 597 20.21 -29.84 -24.36
C ASP A 597 20.62 -28.36 -24.57
N TYR A 598 20.75 -27.57 -23.50
CA TYR A 598 21.14 -26.15 -23.62
C TYR A 598 22.60 -26.01 -24.03
N THR A 599 22.83 -25.23 -25.08
CA THR A 599 24.16 -24.70 -25.39
C THR A 599 24.30 -23.27 -24.86
N THR A 600 25.48 -22.91 -24.37
CA THR A 600 25.70 -21.63 -23.72
C THR A 600 26.93 -20.92 -24.27
N ALA A 601 26.82 -19.60 -24.46
CA ALA A 601 27.94 -18.80 -24.94
C ALA A 601 28.06 -17.47 -24.19
N HIS A 602 29.30 -17.05 -23.96
CA HIS A 602 29.62 -15.71 -23.47
C HIS A 602 30.59 -15.03 -24.44
N PHE A 603 30.13 -14.00 -25.13
CA PHE A 603 31.00 -13.19 -25.99
C PHE A 603 31.09 -11.77 -25.45
N GLY A 604 32.26 -11.16 -25.60
CA GLY A 604 32.46 -9.78 -25.21
C GLY A 604 33.70 -9.56 -24.36
N ASN A 605 34.22 -8.34 -24.48
CA ASN A 605 35.47 -7.93 -23.86
C ASN A 605 35.32 -7.51 -22.40
N LYS A 606 34.22 -7.90 -21.75
CA LYS A 606 33.91 -7.50 -20.37
C LYS A 606 33.22 -8.61 -19.57
N TRP A 607 33.94 -9.67 -19.24
CA TRP A 607 33.45 -10.70 -18.33
C TRP A 607 33.49 -10.23 -16.87
N HIS A 608 34.68 -9.86 -16.38
CA HIS A 608 34.96 -9.25 -15.07
C HIS A 608 34.33 -9.96 -13.86
N VAL A 609 34.15 -11.28 -13.97
CA VAL A 609 33.81 -12.21 -12.90
C VAL A 609 35.05 -13.06 -12.59
N SER A 610 35.26 -13.40 -11.32
CA SER A 610 36.48 -14.10 -10.87
C SER A 610 36.63 -15.53 -11.36
N ALA A 611 35.52 -16.23 -11.56
CA ALA A 611 35.50 -17.54 -12.19
C ALA A 611 35.48 -17.36 -13.72
N ALA A 612 36.28 -18.15 -14.44
CA ALA A 612 36.24 -18.13 -15.90
C ALA A 612 34.85 -18.53 -16.44
N PRO A 613 34.42 -18.02 -17.62
CA PRO A 613 33.12 -18.36 -18.19
C PRO A 613 32.89 -19.89 -18.31
N MET A 614 33.88 -20.65 -18.77
CA MET A 614 33.79 -22.12 -18.82
C MET A 614 33.48 -22.76 -17.46
N ALA A 615 34.06 -22.26 -16.36
CA ALA A 615 33.76 -22.76 -15.02
C ALA A 615 32.30 -22.44 -14.62
N CYS A 616 31.78 -21.30 -15.07
CA CYS A 616 30.37 -20.92 -14.94
C CYS A 616 29.44 -21.66 -15.93
N GLY A 617 29.98 -22.57 -16.75
CA GLY A 617 29.17 -23.41 -17.64
C GLY A 617 28.87 -22.79 -18.99
N TYR A 618 29.67 -21.84 -19.47
CA TYR A 618 29.64 -21.39 -20.86
C TYR A 618 30.45 -22.33 -21.76
N ASP A 619 29.83 -22.88 -22.80
CA ASP A 619 30.47 -23.83 -23.72
C ASP A 619 31.40 -23.13 -24.72
N GLN A 620 31.04 -21.92 -25.14
CA GLN A 620 31.87 -21.03 -25.95
C GLN A 620 32.12 -19.72 -25.21
N SER A 621 33.35 -19.20 -25.23
CA SER A 621 33.61 -17.89 -24.65
C SER A 621 34.88 -17.20 -25.11
N ASP A 622 34.93 -15.88 -24.88
CA ASP A 622 36.14 -15.04 -25.03
C ASP A 622 37.11 -15.13 -23.85
N GLY A 623 36.86 -16.03 -22.89
CA GLY A 623 37.66 -16.17 -21.68
C GLY A 623 37.40 -15.08 -20.64
N ALA A 624 38.29 -14.96 -19.65
CA ALA A 624 38.12 -14.09 -18.49
C ALA A 624 38.50 -12.62 -18.78
N THR A 625 37.82 -12.00 -19.74
CA THR A 625 38.04 -10.60 -20.15
C THR A 625 37.68 -9.58 -19.05
N GLY A 626 38.32 -8.41 -19.05
CA GLY A 626 38.18 -7.36 -18.03
C GLY A 626 38.26 -5.94 -18.60
N ASN A 627 38.53 -4.96 -17.74
CA ASN A 627 38.42 -3.52 -18.04
C ASN A 627 39.32 -2.98 -19.17
N ARG A 628 40.20 -3.77 -19.77
CA ARG A 628 41.16 -3.31 -20.78
C ARG A 628 41.02 -4.03 -22.11
N ASP A 629 40.34 -5.17 -22.14
CA ASP A 629 40.27 -6.00 -23.34
C ASP A 629 39.45 -5.33 -24.45
N GLY A 630 38.49 -4.47 -24.09
CA GLY A 630 37.73 -3.67 -25.04
C GLY A 630 38.53 -2.57 -25.75
N ASP A 631 39.71 -2.21 -25.25
CA ASP A 631 40.58 -1.16 -25.82
C ASP A 631 41.70 -1.73 -26.71
N THR A 632 41.76 -3.06 -26.88
CA THR A 632 42.86 -3.76 -27.58
C THR A 632 42.71 -3.79 -29.10
N SER A 633 41.54 -3.41 -29.63
CA SER A 633 41.32 -3.37 -31.07
C SER A 633 42.13 -2.26 -31.74
N ASN A 634 42.80 -2.62 -32.82
CA ASN A 634 43.45 -1.68 -33.73
C ASN A 634 42.59 -1.39 -34.97
N ASP A 635 41.41 -2.02 -35.10
CA ASP A 635 40.49 -1.74 -36.20
C ASP A 635 39.80 -0.40 -35.95
N PRO A 636 40.01 0.63 -36.80
CA PRO A 636 39.38 1.93 -36.63
C PRO A 636 37.87 1.87 -36.87
N ASN A 637 37.35 0.87 -37.57
CA ASN A 637 35.90 0.67 -37.79
C ASN A 637 35.25 -0.12 -36.66
N ASP A 638 36.02 -0.80 -35.83
CA ASP A 638 35.51 -1.51 -34.66
C ASP A 638 36.45 -1.39 -33.44
N PRO A 639 36.70 -0.16 -32.95
CA PRO A 639 37.73 0.09 -31.94
C PRO A 639 37.37 -0.45 -30.56
N LYS A 640 36.09 -0.82 -30.36
CA LYS A 640 35.57 -1.44 -29.14
C LYS A 640 35.12 -2.90 -29.34
N ARG A 641 35.36 -3.46 -30.53
CA ARG A 641 34.97 -4.81 -30.95
C ARG A 641 33.46 -5.08 -30.80
N VAL A 642 32.63 -4.07 -30.98
CA VAL A 642 31.17 -4.18 -30.91
C VAL A 642 30.66 -5.05 -32.04
N TYR A 643 31.16 -4.84 -33.27
CA TYR A 643 30.71 -5.57 -34.46
C TYR A 643 31.25 -7.01 -34.47
N ASP A 644 32.53 -7.23 -34.12
CA ASP A 644 33.12 -8.57 -33.98
C ASP A 644 32.37 -9.43 -32.95
N VAL A 645 32.13 -8.89 -31.76
CA VAL A 645 31.38 -9.60 -30.71
C VAL A 645 29.94 -9.90 -31.16
N THR A 646 29.34 -8.97 -31.90
CA THR A 646 27.99 -9.13 -32.46
C THR A 646 27.95 -10.24 -33.51
N GLU A 647 28.90 -10.27 -34.45
CA GLU A 647 28.96 -11.29 -35.51
C GLU A 647 29.13 -12.70 -34.93
N ARG A 648 30.00 -12.86 -33.93
CA ARG A 648 30.20 -14.14 -33.24
C ARG A 648 28.97 -14.58 -32.44
N SER A 649 28.28 -13.61 -31.83
CA SER A 649 27.00 -13.84 -31.15
C SER A 649 25.92 -14.31 -32.13
N VAL A 650 25.81 -13.70 -33.30
CA VAL A 650 24.89 -14.11 -34.37
C VAL A 650 25.24 -15.50 -34.88
N SER A 651 26.52 -15.76 -35.17
CA SER A 651 27.00 -17.07 -35.65
C SER A 651 26.66 -18.20 -34.68
N PHE A 652 26.81 -17.97 -33.37
CA PHE A 652 26.41 -18.93 -32.34
C PHE A 652 24.90 -19.19 -32.34
N MET A 653 24.07 -18.15 -32.46
CA MET A 653 22.62 -18.33 -32.56
C MET A 653 22.23 -19.13 -33.82
N GLU A 654 22.84 -18.84 -34.96
CA GLU A 654 22.62 -19.57 -36.21
C GLU A 654 22.98 -21.05 -36.07
N GLN A 655 24.14 -21.33 -35.45
CA GLN A 655 24.57 -22.70 -35.16
C GLN A 655 23.59 -23.42 -34.23
N ALA A 656 23.22 -22.82 -33.10
CA ALA A 656 22.30 -23.43 -32.14
C ALA A 656 20.92 -23.73 -32.78
N VAL A 657 20.41 -22.79 -33.58
CA VAL A 657 19.15 -22.97 -34.33
C VAL A 657 19.26 -24.09 -35.35
N SER A 658 20.36 -24.16 -36.11
CA SER A 658 20.59 -25.24 -37.09
C SER A 658 20.64 -26.62 -36.45
N GLN A 659 21.07 -26.71 -35.18
CA GLN A 659 21.16 -27.94 -34.39
C GLN A 659 19.89 -28.22 -33.58
N GLY A 660 18.88 -27.34 -33.63
CA GLY A 660 17.64 -27.47 -32.86
C GLY A 660 17.83 -27.34 -31.34
N GLN A 661 18.93 -26.73 -30.89
CA GLN A 661 19.26 -26.61 -29.47
C GLN A 661 18.74 -25.28 -28.90
N PRO A 662 18.10 -25.29 -27.71
CA PRO A 662 17.86 -24.06 -26.96
C PRO A 662 19.19 -23.50 -26.45
N PHE A 663 19.26 -22.18 -26.25
CA PHE A 663 20.52 -21.56 -25.85
C PHE A 663 20.39 -20.46 -24.80
N PHE A 664 21.49 -20.24 -24.07
CA PHE A 664 21.72 -19.04 -23.27
C PHE A 664 22.97 -18.32 -23.78
N LEU A 665 22.77 -17.14 -24.35
CA LEU A 665 23.82 -16.28 -24.88
C LEU A 665 23.96 -15.03 -24.00
N GLN A 666 25.16 -14.77 -23.47
CA GLN A 666 25.49 -13.49 -22.85
C GLN A 666 26.46 -12.70 -23.74
N VAL A 667 26.08 -11.48 -24.08
CA VAL A 667 26.86 -10.53 -24.86
C VAL A 667 27.26 -9.37 -23.94
N SER A 668 28.53 -9.29 -23.57
CA SER A 668 29.06 -8.25 -22.68
C SER A 668 29.78 -7.16 -23.46
N HIS A 669 29.13 -6.02 -23.68
CA HIS A 669 29.74 -4.89 -24.37
C HIS A 669 30.52 -3.98 -23.42
N ASP A 670 31.76 -3.64 -23.80
CA ASP A 670 32.60 -2.60 -23.18
C ASP A 670 32.51 -1.27 -23.95
N ALA A 671 31.49 -1.13 -24.80
CA ALA A 671 31.37 -0.08 -25.81
C ALA A 671 31.43 1.32 -25.22
N ASP A 672 30.88 1.49 -24.03
CA ASP A 672 30.68 2.77 -23.34
C ASP A 672 31.71 3.02 -22.22
N HIS A 673 32.66 2.10 -22.05
CA HIS A 673 33.74 2.18 -21.06
C HIS A 673 34.95 2.95 -21.61
N LEU A 674 35.70 3.59 -20.73
CA LEU A 674 36.97 4.24 -21.08
C LEU A 674 37.97 3.21 -21.66
N THR A 675 38.77 3.53 -22.67
CA THR A 675 38.94 4.82 -23.38
C THR A 675 37.83 5.15 -24.39
N PHE A 676 37.48 6.43 -24.58
CA PHE A 676 36.38 6.80 -25.47
C PHE A 676 36.79 6.75 -26.96
N LYS A 677 36.42 5.66 -27.64
CA LYS A 677 36.69 5.40 -29.07
C LYS A 677 35.42 4.88 -29.75
N SER A 678 35.02 5.48 -30.87
CA SER A 678 33.93 5.03 -31.74
C SER A 678 34.46 4.69 -33.12
N SER A 679 33.71 3.92 -33.90
CA SER A 679 34.01 3.63 -35.30
C SER A 679 34.13 4.91 -36.14
N VAL A 680 34.95 4.84 -37.20
CA VAL A 680 35.10 5.95 -38.15
C VAL A 680 33.76 6.29 -38.79
N GLY A 681 33.42 7.58 -38.86
CA GLY A 681 32.19 8.05 -39.50
C GLY A 681 30.96 8.06 -38.58
N MET A 682 31.02 7.41 -37.40
CA MET A 682 29.89 7.40 -36.48
C MET A 682 29.66 8.75 -35.78
N PRO A 683 30.69 9.44 -35.24
CA PRO A 683 30.51 10.78 -34.66
C PRO A 683 29.99 11.81 -35.66
N GLU A 684 30.36 11.68 -36.94
CA GLU A 684 29.94 12.56 -38.03
C GLU A 684 28.43 12.48 -38.27
N LYS A 685 27.78 11.34 -37.99
CA LYS A 685 26.30 11.22 -38.03
C LYS A 685 25.59 12.12 -37.02
N PHE A 686 26.32 12.62 -36.02
CA PHE A 686 25.83 13.56 -35.01
C PHE A 686 26.30 15.01 -35.26
N ALA A 687 26.95 15.28 -36.40
CA ALA A 687 27.53 16.59 -36.69
C ALA A 687 26.50 17.71 -36.83
N ASP A 688 25.35 17.40 -37.42
CA ASP A 688 24.27 18.35 -37.69
C ASP A 688 23.23 18.40 -36.54
N ILE A 689 23.41 17.57 -35.51
CA ILE A 689 22.53 17.56 -34.35
C ILE A 689 23.04 18.59 -33.33
N PRO A 690 22.23 19.57 -32.91
CA PRO A 690 22.60 20.49 -31.84
C PRO A 690 22.97 19.71 -30.58
N VAL A 691 24.11 20.06 -29.98
CA VAL A 691 24.56 19.41 -28.74
C VAL A 691 23.54 19.63 -27.62
N GLY A 692 23.27 18.57 -26.86
CA GLY A 692 22.35 18.61 -25.74
C GLY A 692 22.92 19.39 -24.56
N LYS A 693 22.03 19.79 -23.64
CA LYS A 693 22.41 20.44 -22.38
C LYS A 693 23.13 19.48 -21.43
N ARG A 694 22.83 18.18 -21.53
CA ARG A 694 23.37 17.13 -20.67
C ARG A 694 24.40 16.29 -21.40
N HIS A 695 24.03 15.76 -22.55
CA HIS A 695 24.93 15.00 -23.41
C HIS A 695 25.36 15.88 -24.59
N HIS A 696 26.66 16.06 -24.75
CA HIS A 696 27.23 16.96 -25.76
C HIS A 696 28.49 16.39 -26.42
N ASP A 697 29.05 15.30 -25.89
CA ASP A 697 30.24 14.66 -26.44
C ASP A 697 29.87 13.77 -27.64
N ARG A 698 30.32 14.17 -28.83
CA ARG A 698 30.09 13.46 -30.10
C ARG A 698 30.77 12.10 -30.17
N LYS A 699 31.90 11.91 -29.48
CA LYS A 699 32.58 10.60 -29.42
C LYS A 699 31.78 9.62 -28.59
N CYS A 700 31.25 10.06 -27.45
CA CYS A 700 30.36 9.23 -26.63
C CYS A 700 29.03 8.93 -27.35
N ALA A 701 28.51 9.90 -28.13
CA ALA A 701 27.35 9.66 -29.00
C ALA A 701 27.66 8.61 -30.09
N GLY A 702 28.86 8.67 -30.69
CA GLY A 702 29.35 7.66 -31.63
C GLY A 702 29.43 6.27 -31.00
N MET A 703 29.99 6.15 -29.79
CA MET A 703 30.09 4.88 -29.05
C MET A 703 28.71 4.27 -28.75
N ASN A 704 27.76 5.09 -28.30
CA ASN A 704 26.38 4.64 -28.13
C ASN A 704 25.72 4.25 -29.46
N GLY A 705 26.09 4.91 -30.56
CA GLY A 705 25.66 4.57 -31.92
C GLY A 705 26.20 3.23 -32.41
N ASP A 706 27.47 2.92 -32.12
CA ASP A 706 28.07 1.61 -32.39
C ASP A 706 27.36 0.51 -31.59
N LEU A 707 27.18 0.73 -30.29
CA LEU A 707 26.46 -0.20 -29.41
C LEU A 707 25.02 -0.43 -29.91
N ASP A 708 24.32 0.63 -30.29
CA ASP A 708 22.96 0.53 -30.83
C ASP A 708 22.91 -0.31 -32.11
N GLN A 709 23.87 -0.16 -33.03
CA GLN A 709 23.94 -0.96 -34.26
C GLN A 709 24.29 -2.43 -34.02
N GLY A 710 25.24 -2.69 -33.12
CA GLY A 710 25.59 -4.05 -32.71
C GLY A 710 24.38 -4.77 -32.11
N VAL A 711 23.68 -4.10 -31.18
CA VAL A 711 22.42 -4.60 -30.63
C VAL A 711 21.41 -4.82 -31.76
N GLY A 712 21.16 -3.83 -32.62
CA GLY A 712 20.23 -3.95 -33.76
C GLY A 712 20.44 -5.21 -34.58
N SER A 713 21.70 -5.52 -34.91
CA SER A 713 22.08 -6.70 -35.69
C SER A 713 21.75 -8.02 -34.99
N ILE A 714 21.92 -8.11 -33.66
CA ILE A 714 21.50 -9.29 -32.88
C ILE A 714 19.99 -9.48 -32.98
N LEU A 715 19.21 -8.41 -32.92
CA LEU A 715 17.74 -8.52 -32.95
C LEU A 715 17.25 -8.86 -34.35
N ASP A 716 17.89 -8.31 -35.38
CA ASP A 716 17.59 -8.64 -36.78
C ASP A 716 17.93 -10.10 -37.07
N ALA A 717 19.00 -10.65 -36.47
CA ALA A 717 19.28 -12.08 -36.55
C ALA A 717 18.21 -12.94 -35.87
N ILE A 718 17.70 -12.53 -34.70
CA ILE A 718 16.58 -13.23 -34.02
C ILE A 718 15.33 -13.27 -34.91
N ASP A 719 15.01 -12.14 -35.56
CA ASP A 719 13.87 -12.04 -36.48
C ASP A 719 14.10 -12.88 -37.76
N ARG A 720 15.30 -12.80 -38.35
CA ARG A 720 15.71 -13.58 -39.53
C ARG A 720 15.67 -15.08 -39.29
N LEU A 721 16.09 -15.52 -38.10
CA LEU A 721 16.08 -16.93 -37.69
C LEU A 721 14.68 -17.43 -37.31
N ALA A 722 13.66 -16.56 -37.29
CA ALA A 722 12.28 -16.89 -36.92
C ALA A 722 12.17 -17.54 -35.52
N ILE A 723 12.99 -17.08 -34.57
CA ILE A 723 13.00 -17.56 -33.18
C ILE A 723 12.43 -16.56 -32.17
N THR A 724 11.86 -15.44 -32.65
CA THR A 724 11.27 -14.38 -31.82
C THR A 724 10.20 -14.90 -30.86
N ASP A 725 9.47 -15.95 -31.24
CA ASP A 725 8.36 -16.53 -30.49
C ASP A 725 8.78 -17.51 -29.36
N ARG A 726 10.09 -17.72 -29.21
CA ARG A 726 10.70 -18.51 -28.12
C ARG A 726 11.91 -17.84 -27.46
N THR A 727 12.31 -16.66 -27.91
CA THR A 727 13.53 -15.97 -27.43
C THR A 727 13.21 -14.81 -26.50
N TYR A 728 13.75 -14.85 -25.28
CA TYR A 728 13.74 -13.73 -24.34
C TYR A 728 15.07 -12.97 -24.45
N VAL A 729 14.98 -11.66 -24.69
CA VAL A 729 16.14 -10.78 -24.69
C VAL A 729 16.07 -9.85 -23.50
N PHE A 730 17.12 -9.89 -22.69
CA PHE A 730 17.34 -9.02 -21.55
C PHE A 730 18.41 -8.02 -21.91
N TYR A 731 18.13 -6.74 -21.71
CA TYR A 731 19.12 -5.68 -21.79
C TYR A 731 19.25 -5.04 -20.41
N PHE A 732 20.47 -4.95 -19.88
CA PHE A 732 20.75 -4.04 -18.77
C PHE A 732 22.19 -3.54 -18.79
N ALA A 733 22.43 -2.42 -18.10
CA ALA A 733 23.79 -1.95 -17.84
C ALA A 733 24.24 -2.36 -16.43
N ASP A 734 25.55 -2.52 -16.23
CA ASP A 734 26.08 -2.94 -14.92
C ASP A 734 26.27 -1.80 -13.92
N ILE A 735 26.33 -0.56 -14.39
CA ILE A 735 26.41 0.69 -13.62
C ILE A 735 26.09 1.92 -14.48
N ARG A 736 25.80 3.06 -13.81
CA ARG A 736 25.76 4.37 -14.47
C ARG A 736 27.17 4.98 -14.56
N SER A 737 27.57 5.38 -15.77
CA SER A 737 28.56 6.45 -15.97
C SER A 737 27.90 7.68 -16.60
N ASP A 738 28.26 8.86 -16.12
CA ASP A 738 28.02 10.12 -16.83
C ASP A 738 29.03 10.20 -17.98
N GLN A 739 28.62 9.80 -19.18
CA GLN A 739 29.47 9.81 -20.38
C GLN A 739 29.73 11.23 -20.94
N SER A 740 29.88 12.22 -20.05
CA SER A 740 30.50 13.50 -20.36
C SER A 740 31.89 13.51 -19.74
N ASN A 741 32.92 13.60 -20.57
CA ASN A 741 34.34 13.53 -20.21
C ASN A 741 34.70 14.30 -18.90
N ASP A 742 34.86 13.54 -17.81
CA ASP A 742 34.63 14.06 -16.45
C ASP A 742 35.90 14.38 -15.65
N LYS A 743 37.07 14.38 -16.29
CA LYS A 743 38.29 14.88 -15.63
C LYS A 743 38.19 16.37 -15.22
N LEU A 744 37.17 17.10 -15.67
CA LEU A 744 37.11 18.57 -15.63
C LEU A 744 36.00 19.20 -14.77
N HIS A 745 35.03 18.45 -14.22
CA HIS A 745 33.91 19.08 -13.51
C HIS A 745 33.67 18.52 -12.11
N GLY A 746 34.06 19.34 -11.13
CA GLY A 746 33.97 19.09 -9.71
C GLY A 746 32.58 18.64 -9.25
N ILE A 747 32.61 17.82 -8.20
CA ILE A 747 31.50 17.19 -7.46
C ILE A 747 30.30 18.13 -7.21
N ALA A 748 30.52 19.45 -7.23
CA ALA A 748 29.51 20.48 -6.99
C ALA A 748 28.39 20.55 -8.05
N ARG A 749 28.64 20.33 -9.35
CA ARG A 749 27.57 20.43 -10.39
C ARG A 749 26.65 19.21 -10.48
N ARG A 750 27.05 18.05 -9.93
CA ARG A 750 26.27 16.78 -9.96
C ARG A 750 25.13 16.71 -8.93
N LYS A 751 24.95 17.74 -8.12
CA LYS A 751 23.94 17.80 -7.05
C LYS A 751 22.51 18.11 -7.53
N ALA A 752 22.34 18.67 -8.73
CA ALA A 752 21.05 19.15 -9.23
C ALA A 752 20.37 18.24 -10.27
N TRP A 753 21.00 17.13 -10.64
CA TRP A 753 20.40 16.17 -11.57
C TRP A 753 19.38 15.30 -10.83
N PRO A 754 18.28 14.81 -11.46
CA PRO A 754 17.17 14.10 -10.79
C PRO A 754 17.58 12.87 -9.97
N ARG A 755 18.86 12.47 -10.01
CA ARG A 755 19.51 11.44 -9.19
C ARG A 755 20.95 11.82 -8.94
N SER A 756 21.27 12.21 -7.71
CA SER A 756 22.63 12.61 -7.33
C SER A 756 23.62 11.45 -7.42
N TYR A 757 24.88 11.77 -7.79
CA TYR A 757 26.06 10.87 -7.82
C TYR A 757 26.13 9.85 -9.00
N SER A 758 27.27 9.18 -9.16
CA SER A 758 27.57 8.20 -10.23
C SER A 758 28.31 6.97 -9.68
N LYS A 759 29.07 6.24 -10.51
CA LYS A 759 29.91 5.07 -10.16
C LYS A 759 30.55 5.22 -8.76
N GLY A 760 30.38 4.19 -7.93
CA GLY A 760 30.84 4.16 -6.54
C GLY A 760 29.85 4.66 -5.48
N PHE A 761 28.69 5.20 -5.87
CA PHE A 761 27.70 5.72 -4.93
C PHE A 761 26.38 4.93 -4.98
N VAL A 762 25.80 4.62 -3.82
CA VAL A 762 24.54 3.84 -3.71
C VAL A 762 23.19 4.60 -3.89
N PRO A 763 23.11 5.95 -3.92
CA PRO A 763 21.91 6.66 -4.37
C PRO A 763 21.46 6.25 -5.78
N GLU A 764 20.26 6.66 -6.19
CA GLU A 764 19.67 6.29 -7.49
C GLU A 764 20.59 6.56 -8.69
N GLY A 765 21.51 7.53 -8.58
CA GLY A 765 22.47 7.84 -9.63
C GLY A 765 23.45 6.69 -9.88
N GLY A 766 24.00 6.02 -8.86
CA GLY A 766 25.02 5.00 -9.09
C GLY A 766 24.50 3.58 -9.30
N VAL A 767 23.22 3.29 -8.99
CA VAL A 767 22.66 1.92 -9.09
C VAL A 767 21.46 1.79 -10.03
N ARG A 768 20.83 2.86 -10.49
CA ARG A 768 19.71 2.76 -11.44
C ARG A 768 20.24 2.77 -12.87
N VAL A 769 19.85 1.77 -13.66
CA VAL A 769 20.43 1.45 -14.97
C VAL A 769 19.33 1.17 -16.00
N PRO A 770 19.60 1.33 -17.32
CA PRO A 770 18.71 0.82 -18.35
C PRO A 770 18.37 -0.64 -18.07
N PHE A 771 17.09 -0.99 -18.13
CA PHE A 771 16.64 -2.36 -17.92
C PHE A 771 15.41 -2.59 -18.80
N VAL A 772 15.56 -3.43 -19.83
CA VAL A 772 14.51 -3.74 -20.80
C VAL A 772 14.46 -5.25 -21.01
N VAL A 773 13.27 -5.81 -21.09
CA VAL A 773 13.04 -7.22 -21.38
C VAL A 773 12.05 -7.32 -22.53
N CYS A 774 12.35 -8.11 -23.55
CA CYS A 774 11.38 -8.49 -24.57
C CYS A 774 11.38 -10.00 -24.74
N GLY A 775 10.25 -10.55 -25.18
CA GLY A 775 10.13 -11.97 -25.43
C GLY A 775 8.67 -12.43 -25.39
N PRO A 776 8.43 -13.73 -25.56
CA PRO A 776 7.09 -14.29 -25.61
C PRO A 776 6.27 -13.93 -24.35
N GLY A 777 5.08 -13.37 -24.55
CA GLY A 777 4.18 -13.00 -23.48
C GLY A 777 4.51 -11.70 -22.74
N VAL A 778 5.62 -11.04 -23.07
CA VAL A 778 5.92 -9.68 -22.59
C VAL A 778 5.15 -8.68 -23.45
N GLN A 779 4.41 -7.75 -22.82
CA GLN A 779 3.68 -6.75 -23.58
C GLN A 779 4.64 -5.73 -24.23
N PRO A 780 4.55 -5.51 -25.56
CA PRO A 780 5.31 -4.46 -26.24
C PRO A 780 4.95 -3.05 -25.75
N GLY A 781 5.96 -2.18 -25.58
CA GLY A 781 5.80 -0.81 -25.13
C GLY A 781 5.49 -0.63 -23.64
N ALA A 782 5.42 -1.72 -22.86
CA ALA A 782 5.03 -1.65 -21.46
C ALA A 782 6.09 -0.95 -20.60
N VAL A 783 5.64 -0.24 -19.56
CA VAL A 783 6.51 0.44 -18.60
C VAL A 783 6.19 -0.05 -17.21
N SER A 784 7.11 -0.81 -16.62
CA SER A 784 6.98 -1.26 -15.23
C SER A 784 7.62 -0.25 -14.28
N ARG A 785 6.91 0.06 -13.19
CA ARG A 785 7.47 0.77 -12.03
C ARG A 785 7.86 -0.19 -10.92
N THR A 786 7.63 -1.50 -11.09
CA THR A 786 8.04 -2.49 -10.10
C THR A 786 9.56 -2.48 -10.00
N PRO A 787 10.12 -2.30 -8.80
CA PRO A 787 11.57 -2.35 -8.61
C PRO A 787 12.09 -3.74 -8.98
N VAL A 788 13.06 -3.81 -9.88
CA VAL A 788 13.74 -5.05 -10.29
C VAL A 788 15.26 -4.87 -10.22
N ILE A 789 15.98 -5.94 -9.97
CA ILE A 789 17.43 -5.93 -9.77
C ILE A 789 18.07 -7.06 -10.57
N ALA A 790 19.23 -6.79 -11.19
CA ALA A 790 19.76 -7.67 -12.25
C ALA A 790 20.00 -9.14 -11.83
N TYR A 791 20.24 -9.42 -10.54
CA TYR A 791 20.39 -10.80 -10.05
C TYR A 791 19.07 -11.61 -10.04
N GLU A 792 17.94 -11.01 -10.39
CA GLU A 792 16.64 -11.67 -10.59
C GLU A 792 16.55 -12.41 -11.92
N LEU A 793 17.53 -12.21 -12.81
CA LEU A 793 17.60 -12.96 -14.06
C LEU A 793 17.67 -14.47 -13.79
N LEU A 794 18.47 -14.90 -12.80
CA LEU A 794 18.64 -16.31 -12.48
C LEU A 794 17.32 -17.01 -12.12
N PRO A 795 16.57 -16.59 -11.09
CA PRO A 795 15.29 -17.22 -10.77
C PRO A 795 14.27 -17.11 -11.91
N THR A 796 14.28 -16.01 -12.67
CA THR A 796 13.37 -15.81 -13.82
C THR A 796 13.64 -16.82 -14.94
N CYS A 797 14.91 -17.00 -15.33
CA CYS A 797 15.30 -18.00 -16.33
C CYS A 797 14.97 -19.40 -15.83
N MET A 798 15.24 -19.73 -14.57
CA MET A 798 14.95 -21.08 -14.04
C MET A 798 13.45 -21.39 -14.06
N GLU A 799 12.59 -20.45 -13.70
CA GLU A 799 11.13 -20.66 -13.76
C GLU A 799 10.61 -20.83 -15.21
N LEU A 800 11.28 -20.20 -16.18
CA LEU A 800 11.00 -20.35 -17.61
C LEU A 800 11.49 -21.68 -18.20
N ILE A 801 12.67 -22.16 -17.79
CA ILE A 801 13.24 -23.43 -18.26
C ILE A 801 12.53 -24.61 -17.59
N ASN A 802 12.57 -24.65 -16.26
CA ASN A 802 12.03 -25.74 -15.46
C ASN A 802 11.78 -25.28 -14.00
N PRO A 803 10.52 -25.03 -13.61
CA PRO A 803 10.18 -24.56 -12.27
C PRO A 803 10.38 -25.61 -11.18
N GLU A 804 10.43 -26.90 -11.55
CA GLU A 804 10.57 -28.01 -10.61
C GLU A 804 12.00 -28.12 -10.06
N ILE A 805 12.94 -27.39 -10.66
CA ILE A 805 14.32 -27.39 -10.20
C ILE A 805 14.45 -26.44 -9.02
N PRO A 806 14.76 -26.96 -7.83
CA PRO A 806 14.93 -26.14 -6.66
C PRO A 806 16.12 -25.21 -6.87
N LEU A 807 15.88 -23.92 -6.69
CA LEU A 807 16.95 -22.93 -6.63
C LEU A 807 17.79 -23.17 -5.37
N PRO A 808 19.12 -22.96 -5.44
CA PRO A 808 19.95 -23.00 -4.24
C PRO A 808 19.43 -22.04 -3.17
N ASN A 809 19.41 -22.47 -1.90
CA ASN A 809 18.97 -21.65 -0.75
C ASN A 809 19.74 -20.32 -0.60
N VAL A 810 20.88 -20.18 -1.30
CA VAL A 810 21.67 -18.96 -1.32
C VAL A 810 21.06 -17.87 -2.20
N VAL A 811 20.22 -18.19 -3.19
CA VAL A 811 19.63 -17.22 -4.13
C VAL A 811 18.76 -16.19 -3.38
N GLU A 812 18.97 -14.90 -3.70
CA GLU A 812 18.27 -13.77 -3.06
C GLU A 812 17.28 -13.08 -4.01
N GLY A 813 17.42 -13.30 -5.32
CA GLY A 813 16.50 -12.79 -6.34
C GLY A 813 15.15 -13.48 -6.32
N GLY A 814 14.12 -12.75 -6.74
CA GLY A 814 12.81 -13.31 -7.09
C GLY A 814 12.61 -13.37 -8.60
N SER A 815 11.66 -14.17 -9.06
CA SER A 815 11.30 -14.21 -10.48
C SER A 815 10.51 -12.97 -10.91
N MET A 816 10.87 -12.42 -12.07
CA MET A 816 10.20 -11.28 -12.70
C MET A 816 8.98 -11.69 -13.53
N LEU A 817 8.67 -12.99 -13.68
CA LEU A 817 7.60 -13.45 -14.57
C LEU A 817 6.23 -12.90 -14.21
N SER A 818 5.95 -12.76 -12.91
CA SER A 818 4.71 -12.14 -12.42
C SER A 818 4.52 -10.72 -12.95
N VAL A 819 5.61 -10.00 -13.20
CA VAL A 819 5.62 -8.62 -13.73
C VAL A 819 5.62 -8.63 -15.26
N LEU A 820 6.45 -9.48 -15.87
CA LEU A 820 6.61 -9.59 -17.32
C LEU A 820 5.31 -10.00 -18.02
N TYR A 821 4.59 -10.99 -17.48
CA TYR A 821 3.34 -11.50 -18.06
C TYR A 821 2.10 -10.74 -17.62
N ASN A 822 2.24 -9.82 -16.67
CA ASN A 822 1.17 -8.97 -16.18
C ASN A 822 1.45 -7.50 -16.53
N ARG A 823 1.94 -7.24 -17.75
CA ARG A 823 1.98 -5.90 -18.35
C ARG A 823 2.79 -4.87 -17.57
N GLY A 824 3.75 -5.32 -16.76
CA GLY A 824 4.59 -4.46 -15.94
C GLY A 824 4.02 -4.19 -14.55
N GLU A 825 2.91 -4.82 -14.19
CA GLU A 825 2.28 -4.75 -12.88
C GLU A 825 2.53 -6.04 -12.11
N GLY A 826 2.81 -5.95 -10.81
CA GLY A 826 3.05 -7.11 -9.98
C GLY A 826 4.20 -6.88 -9.00
N LEU A 827 4.50 -7.92 -8.23
CA LEU A 827 5.60 -7.92 -7.27
C LEU A 827 6.54 -9.06 -7.61
N VAL A 828 7.84 -8.77 -7.51
CA VAL A 828 8.87 -9.79 -7.51
C VAL A 828 9.00 -10.30 -6.07
N LYS A 829 8.61 -11.55 -5.84
CA LYS A 829 8.68 -12.18 -4.52
C LYS A 829 10.13 -12.54 -4.20
N ARG A 830 10.69 -11.91 -3.18
CA ARG A 830 12.05 -12.13 -2.70
C ARG A 830 12.00 -12.71 -1.29
N PRO A 831 13.06 -13.39 -0.82
CA PRO A 831 13.19 -13.76 0.59
C PRO A 831 13.19 -12.54 1.52
N ASN A 832 13.59 -11.37 1.03
CA ASN A 832 13.56 -10.10 1.74
C ASN A 832 12.86 -9.03 0.89
N ASP A 833 11.85 -8.37 1.47
CA ASP A 833 11.04 -7.35 0.78
C ASP A 833 11.82 -6.07 0.44
N CYS A 834 13.02 -5.88 1.00
CA CYS A 834 13.88 -4.73 0.71
C CYS A 834 15.08 -5.10 -0.17
N MET A 835 15.44 -4.20 -1.09
CA MET A 835 16.68 -4.31 -1.87
C MET A 835 17.79 -3.52 -1.17
N VAL A 836 18.88 -4.21 -0.83
CA VAL A 836 20.02 -3.62 -0.13
C VAL A 836 21.17 -3.45 -1.11
N PHE A 837 21.70 -2.23 -1.19
CA PHE A 837 22.90 -1.89 -1.93
C PHE A 837 23.99 -1.51 -0.93
N HIS A 838 25.16 -2.10 -1.04
CA HIS A 838 26.24 -1.84 -0.11
C HIS A 838 27.57 -1.66 -0.84
N TYR A 839 28.27 -0.58 -0.50
CA TYR A 839 29.64 -0.32 -0.90
C TYR A 839 30.47 -0.11 0.38
N PRO A 840 31.18 -1.16 0.86
CA PRO A 840 31.80 -1.17 2.19
C PRO A 840 32.94 -0.17 2.29
N THR A 841 33.94 -0.26 1.41
CA THR A 841 35.12 0.60 1.35
C THR A 841 35.78 0.44 -0.03
N GLY A 842 36.53 1.44 -0.51
CA GLY A 842 37.27 1.36 -1.76
C GLY A 842 37.73 2.75 -2.24
N VAL A 843 37.65 3.00 -3.54
CA VAL A 843 37.98 4.32 -4.13
C VAL A 843 36.98 5.40 -3.68
N TRP A 844 35.75 5.01 -3.36
CA TRP A 844 34.68 5.91 -2.93
C TRP A 844 34.29 5.71 -1.45
N PRO A 845 33.59 6.67 -0.83
CA PRO A 845 33.20 6.56 0.58
C PRO A 845 32.28 5.37 0.86
N ALA A 846 32.43 4.78 2.04
CA ALA A 846 31.59 3.71 2.56
C ALA A 846 30.10 4.11 2.64
N GLN A 847 29.20 3.38 1.96
CA GLN A 847 27.78 3.69 1.90
C GLN A 847 26.90 2.44 1.84
N SER A 848 25.71 2.52 2.44
CA SER A 848 24.64 1.55 2.27
C SER A 848 23.37 2.25 1.83
N SER A 849 22.56 1.61 1.01
CA SER A 849 21.19 2.04 0.78
C SER A 849 20.21 0.88 0.79
N LEU A 850 18.98 1.19 1.14
CA LEU A 850 17.87 0.26 1.20
C LEU A 850 16.71 0.85 0.40
N VAL A 851 16.13 0.06 -0.49
CA VAL A 851 14.92 0.41 -1.25
C VAL A 851 13.77 -0.50 -0.80
N GLN A 852 12.67 0.10 -0.34
CA GLN A 852 11.45 -0.60 0.07
C GLN A 852 10.23 0.24 -0.35
N GLY A 853 9.35 -0.34 -1.18
CA GLY A 853 8.25 0.39 -1.78
C GLY A 853 8.76 1.60 -2.58
N ASP A 854 8.23 2.79 -2.30
CA ASP A 854 8.68 4.05 -2.92
C ASP A 854 9.77 4.77 -2.11
N TRP A 855 10.29 4.17 -1.05
CA TRP A 855 11.29 4.80 -0.20
C TRP A 855 12.69 4.26 -0.46
N LYS A 856 13.67 5.16 -0.42
CA LYS A 856 15.09 4.82 -0.40
C LYS A 856 15.81 5.49 0.75
N LEU A 857 16.36 4.68 1.66
CA LEU A 857 17.24 5.14 2.73
C LEU A 857 18.69 5.02 2.26
N VAL A 858 19.50 6.06 2.45
CA VAL A 858 20.94 6.06 2.17
C VAL A 858 21.69 6.45 3.43
N LYS A 859 22.59 5.56 3.90
CA LYS A 859 23.54 5.82 4.97
C LYS A 859 24.94 5.97 4.40
N SER A 860 25.55 7.14 4.55
CA SER A 860 26.99 7.33 4.34
C SER A 860 27.72 7.11 5.65
N TRP A 861 28.44 6.00 5.75
CA TRP A 861 29.21 5.62 6.93
C TRP A 861 30.41 6.54 7.17
N ALA A 862 31.06 6.98 6.09
CA ALA A 862 32.20 7.89 6.17
C ALA A 862 31.85 9.29 6.72
N PHE A 863 30.57 9.67 6.73
CA PHE A 863 30.10 11.00 7.13
C PHE A 863 29.03 10.95 8.23
N ASP A 864 28.78 9.77 8.80
CA ASP A 864 27.68 9.44 9.72
C ASP A 864 26.35 10.14 9.37
N ARG A 865 25.96 10.04 8.09
CA ARG A 865 24.81 10.77 7.55
C ARG A 865 23.78 9.80 7.00
N VAL A 866 22.53 9.99 7.41
CA VAL A 866 21.37 9.27 6.88
C VAL A 866 20.50 10.22 6.07
N LYS A 867 20.07 9.79 4.88
CA LYS A 867 19.13 10.50 4.02
C LYS A 867 18.02 9.55 3.60
N LEU A 868 16.77 10.03 3.66
CA LEU A 868 15.60 9.29 3.17
C LEU A 868 15.06 10.02 1.94
N PHE A 869 14.76 9.26 0.89
CA PHE A 869 14.24 9.78 -0.38
C PHE A 869 12.92 9.09 -0.71
N ASN A 870 11.97 9.85 -1.24
CA ASN A 870 10.76 9.33 -1.90
C ASN A 870 11.02 9.22 -3.41
N LEU A 871 10.74 8.05 -4.00
CA LEU A 871 10.99 7.67 -5.38
C LEU A 871 9.73 7.70 -6.26
N ALA A 872 8.55 8.01 -5.70
CA ALA A 872 7.25 7.99 -6.36
C ALA A 872 7.14 8.97 -7.55
#